data_AF-A0A915U982-F1
#
_entry.id   AF-A0A915U982-F1
#
_cell.length_a   1.000
_cell.length_b   1.000
_cell.length_c   1.000
_cell.angle_alpha   90.00
_cell.angle_beta   90.00
_cell.angle_gamma   90.00
#
_symmetry.space_group_name_H-M   'P 1'
#
loop_
_entity.id
_entity.type
_entity.pdbx_description
1 polymer ?
#
loop_
_entity_poly.entity_id
_entity_poly.type
_entity_poly.pdbx_seq_one_letter_code
_entity_poly.pdbx_strand_id
1 'polypeptide(L)'
;MSPHVTYLWDDSHAATLSPAQRLVYRSNILGADQRITNTGGGNTSAKLTEADPITGAPVKVLWVKGSGGDLRTSTLGNFASLYQDRLLQLQQVYAAMERRGVKTPGEDHMVGLYPHCTFNLNPRASSIDTPLHAFVPAAHVDHMHPNAVISVAASRHSERLTHEIYGDEVVWTAWQRPGFELGLTLQDVIARHPQARGIVLGQHGLINWAEDDKACYDLTLSLITRAAEYIEARDKGAQTFGGQKYAALDEATRESVLLQVLPWLRGQVSQSRRMIATLQHDATILRFVNSHDAPRLAELGTSCPDHFLRTKIKPLYVAWDPASGDVAALRTLLADGLARYRRDYAAYYEACRHPNSPAMRDPNPTVILIPGLGMIAFGKDKSESRVTAEFYNCAVEVMRGAEAIDEYVALPQQEAFDIEYWLLEEAKLQRMPAEKPLARRVVVVVGAGSGIGRAVAHRVASEGAHVVCADLSLEAAEATAAELTKKYGVGIGVAGSGISGCGPAIGVGVDVTDRASVKGLVRQALLAYGGIDHVVVTAGIFPTPDATGHVTDDMWRTTFDVNVMGGYLVADECRPVWEAQHLHGSLVLTTSVNALVAKKGSAAYDTSKAAANHLVRTLAVELAPLVRVNGLAPATVVQGSTMFPKDRVMSSLKKYGIAFDPEASADDLRTQLAQFYAQRTLTRQPITPEDQAEAAYFLLSDLTGRVTGQVINVDGGLPEAFVR
;
A
#
# COMPACT_ATOMS: atom_id res chain seq x y z
N MET A 1 32.79 5.17 -9.50
CA MET A 1 31.40 5.35 -9.01
C MET A 1 31.41 5.08 -7.53
N SER A 2 30.83 5.95 -6.71
CA SER A 2 30.72 5.71 -5.26
C SER A 2 29.81 4.50 -5.02
N PRO A 3 30.17 3.55 -4.14
CA PRO A 3 29.26 2.45 -3.79
C PRO A 3 28.08 2.93 -2.93
N HIS A 4 28.10 4.16 -2.41
CA HIS A 4 27.18 4.65 -1.38
C HIS A 4 25.99 5.45 -1.93
N VAL A 5 26.13 6.12 -3.08
CA VAL A 5 25.06 6.88 -3.76
C VAL A 5 25.19 6.75 -5.27
N THR A 6 24.08 6.91 -5.98
CA THR A 6 24.06 6.86 -7.45
C THR A 6 24.04 8.26 -8.05
N TYR A 7 25.03 8.58 -8.90
CA TYR A 7 25.07 9.82 -9.68
C TYR A 7 24.29 9.59 -10.99
N LEU A 8 23.11 10.20 -11.09
CA LEU A 8 22.12 10.01 -12.16
C LEU A 8 21.90 11.26 -13.01
N TRP A 9 22.64 12.35 -12.74
CA TRP A 9 22.53 13.60 -13.50
C TRP A 9 23.06 13.43 -14.93
N ASP A 10 22.27 13.84 -15.91
CA ASP A 10 22.58 13.87 -17.34
C ASP A 10 22.45 15.30 -17.84
N ASP A 11 23.60 15.90 -18.18
CA ASP A 11 23.68 17.28 -18.68
C ASP A 11 22.92 17.47 -20.00
N SER A 12 22.89 16.44 -20.86
CA SER A 12 22.18 16.51 -22.15
C SER A 12 20.68 16.54 -21.93
N HIS A 13 20.17 15.73 -21.00
CA HIS A 13 18.75 15.75 -20.64
C HIS A 13 18.39 17.07 -19.94
N ALA A 14 19.17 17.49 -18.94
CA ALA A 14 18.91 18.71 -18.18
C ALA A 14 18.85 19.97 -19.06
N ALA A 15 19.67 20.03 -20.12
CA ALA A 15 19.67 21.14 -21.09
C ALA A 15 18.36 21.27 -21.89
N THR A 16 17.54 20.21 -21.97
CA THR A 16 16.24 20.23 -22.66
C THR A 16 15.08 20.74 -21.79
N LEU A 17 15.32 20.93 -20.49
CA LEU A 17 14.30 21.21 -19.49
C LEU A 17 14.26 22.70 -19.12
N SER A 18 13.05 23.22 -18.85
CA SER A 18 12.89 24.54 -18.21
C SER A 18 13.47 24.55 -16.79
N PRO A 19 13.75 25.71 -16.18
CA PRO A 19 14.26 25.77 -14.80
C PRO A 19 13.36 25.05 -13.78
N ALA A 20 12.04 25.15 -13.92
CA ALA A 20 11.10 24.44 -13.04
C ALA A 20 11.09 22.92 -13.32
N GLN A 21 11.27 22.50 -14.58
CA GLN A 21 11.41 21.08 -14.92
C GLN A 21 12.75 20.51 -14.45
N ARG A 22 13.83 21.30 -14.41
CA ARG A 22 15.11 20.88 -13.82
C ARG A 22 15.01 20.63 -12.32
N LEU A 23 14.20 21.41 -11.59
CA LEU A 23 13.85 21.10 -10.20
C LEU A 23 13.20 19.71 -10.11
N VAL A 24 12.15 19.45 -10.88
CA VAL A 24 11.46 18.15 -10.90
C VAL A 24 12.44 17.01 -11.24
N TYR A 25 13.30 17.22 -12.24
CA TYR A 25 14.33 16.25 -12.62
C TYR A 25 15.28 15.95 -11.46
N ARG A 26 15.87 16.98 -10.83
CA ARG A 26 16.73 16.84 -9.64
C ARG A 26 16.02 16.08 -8.53
N SER A 27 14.78 16.42 -8.24
CA SER A 27 13.95 15.75 -7.24
C SER A 27 13.77 14.25 -7.53
N ASN A 28 13.44 13.91 -8.78
CA ASN A 28 13.20 12.53 -9.18
C ASN A 28 14.48 11.68 -9.09
N ILE A 29 15.63 12.21 -9.51
CA ILE A 29 16.89 11.47 -9.45
C ILE A 29 17.46 11.35 -8.02
N LEU A 30 17.21 12.33 -7.14
CA LEU A 30 17.51 12.20 -5.70
C LEU A 30 16.57 11.18 -5.05
N GLY A 31 15.27 11.23 -5.37
CA GLY A 31 14.25 10.31 -4.84
C GLY A 31 14.35 8.88 -5.37
N ALA A 32 15.05 8.65 -6.48
CA ALA A 32 15.25 7.32 -7.04
C ALA A 32 16.16 6.43 -6.18
N ASP A 33 17.01 7.01 -5.33
CA ASP A 33 17.94 6.30 -4.46
C ASP A 33 17.48 6.39 -2.99
N GLN A 34 16.96 5.30 -2.44
CA GLN A 34 16.42 5.25 -1.07
C GLN A 34 17.46 5.49 0.02
N ARG A 35 18.76 5.46 -0.32
CA ARG A 35 19.83 5.83 0.62
C ARG A 35 19.89 7.34 0.83
N ILE A 36 19.33 8.13 -0.09
CA ILE A 36 19.32 9.60 -0.08
C ILE A 36 18.09 10.13 0.65
N THR A 37 16.91 9.56 0.40
CA THR A 37 15.66 10.03 1.02
C THR A 37 14.66 8.90 1.16
N ASN A 38 13.85 8.97 2.22
CA ASN A 38 12.77 8.03 2.49
C ASN A 38 11.57 8.28 1.56
N THR A 39 10.75 7.25 1.31
CA THR A 39 9.50 7.40 0.56
C THR A 39 8.58 8.47 1.15
N GLY A 40 8.18 9.46 0.35
CA GLY A 40 7.34 10.59 0.79
C GLY A 40 8.07 11.65 1.63
N GLY A 41 9.29 11.37 2.09
CA GLY A 41 10.17 12.30 2.79
C GLY A 41 10.95 13.23 1.85
N GLY A 42 11.79 14.07 2.44
CA GLY A 42 12.65 15.05 1.77
C GLY A 42 11.91 16.18 1.05
N ASN A 43 12.55 17.34 0.96
CA ASN A 43 12.04 18.50 0.23
C ASN A 43 13.15 19.09 -0.65
N THR A 44 12.78 19.48 -1.86
CA THR A 44 13.66 20.19 -2.80
C THR A 44 13.00 21.50 -3.18
N SER A 45 13.81 22.53 -3.44
CA SER A 45 13.31 23.82 -3.91
C SER A 45 14.22 24.53 -4.90
N ALA A 46 13.62 25.41 -5.68
CA ALA A 46 14.31 26.41 -6.50
C ALA A 46 13.63 27.77 -6.37
N LYS A 47 14.43 28.85 -6.27
CA LYS A 47 13.96 30.23 -6.31
C LYS A 47 14.17 30.78 -7.72
N LEU A 48 13.10 30.83 -8.50
CA LEU A 48 13.13 31.19 -9.92
C LEU A 48 12.63 32.63 -10.12
N THR A 49 13.03 33.29 -11.21
CA THR A 49 12.44 34.58 -11.61
C THR A 49 11.36 34.32 -12.65
N GLU A 50 10.14 34.76 -12.38
CA GLU A 50 8.97 34.60 -13.26
C GLU A 50 8.21 35.92 -13.40
N ALA A 51 7.39 36.04 -14.44
CA ALA A 51 6.52 37.20 -14.61
C ALA A 51 5.29 37.07 -13.70
N ASP A 52 5.02 38.09 -12.89
CA ASP A 52 3.79 38.17 -12.10
C ASP A 52 2.57 38.16 -13.04
N PRO A 53 1.59 37.28 -12.84
CA PRO A 53 0.47 37.09 -13.78
C PRO A 53 -0.48 38.30 -13.86
N ILE A 54 -0.39 39.24 -12.91
CA ILE A 54 -1.23 40.44 -12.86
C ILE A 54 -0.48 41.64 -13.45
N THR A 55 0.77 41.83 -13.02
CA THR A 55 1.54 43.05 -13.32
C THR A 55 2.55 42.87 -14.45
N GLY A 56 2.90 41.63 -14.80
CA GLY A 56 3.97 41.31 -15.76
C GLY A 56 5.39 41.59 -15.24
N ALA A 57 5.53 42.11 -14.02
CA ALA A 57 6.83 42.42 -13.44
C ALA A 57 7.59 41.13 -13.09
N PRO A 58 8.94 41.12 -13.23
CA PRO A 58 9.74 39.99 -12.77
C PRO A 58 9.67 39.90 -11.24
N VAL A 59 9.28 38.73 -10.74
CA VAL A 59 9.20 38.41 -9.30
C VAL A 59 9.95 37.13 -9.00
N LYS A 60 10.49 37.02 -7.78
CA LYS A 60 11.13 35.80 -7.31
C LYS A 60 10.09 34.84 -6.75
N VAL A 61 10.04 33.63 -7.30
CA VAL A 61 9.07 32.58 -6.96
C VAL A 61 9.80 31.39 -6.36
N LEU A 62 9.43 31.01 -5.14
CA LEU A 62 9.86 29.77 -4.52
C LEU A 62 9.01 28.62 -5.04
N TRP A 63 9.63 27.70 -5.75
CA TRP A 63 9.08 26.37 -6.01
C TRP A 63 9.61 25.41 -4.97
N VAL A 64 8.73 24.76 -4.22
CA VAL A 64 9.10 23.81 -3.16
C VAL A 64 8.17 22.61 -3.19
N LYS A 65 8.69 21.41 -2.91
CA LYS A 65 7.86 20.19 -2.83
C LYS A 65 6.68 20.42 -1.85
N GLY A 66 5.46 20.22 -2.32
CA GLY A 66 4.26 20.38 -1.52
C GLY A 66 3.99 19.18 -0.59
N SER A 67 3.10 19.36 0.39
CA SER A 67 2.83 18.38 1.46
C SER A 67 2.34 17.01 0.95
N GLY A 68 3.04 15.92 1.29
CA GLY A 68 2.60 14.54 1.00
C GLY A 68 2.92 14.00 -0.40
N GLY A 69 3.85 14.63 -1.14
CA GLY A 69 4.38 14.11 -2.40
C GLY A 69 5.67 13.30 -2.22
N ASP A 70 5.86 12.26 -3.03
CA ASP A 70 7.11 11.48 -3.15
C ASP A 70 8.02 12.13 -4.20
N LEU A 71 9.26 12.46 -3.81
CA LEU A 71 10.25 13.09 -4.70
C LEU A 71 10.54 12.24 -5.94
N ARG A 72 10.50 10.91 -5.84
CA ARG A 72 10.83 9.97 -6.93
C ARG A 72 9.86 10.02 -8.11
N THR A 73 8.58 10.26 -7.80
CA THR A 73 7.48 10.23 -8.78
C THR A 73 6.86 11.61 -8.96
N SER A 74 7.59 12.66 -8.57
CA SER A 74 7.09 14.02 -8.59
C SER A 74 6.96 14.53 -10.02
N THR A 75 5.85 15.23 -10.23
CA THR A 75 5.58 16.07 -11.39
C THR A 75 5.58 17.53 -10.95
N LEU A 76 5.51 18.48 -11.89
CA LEU A 76 5.42 19.90 -11.55
C LEU A 76 4.22 20.22 -10.63
N GLY A 77 3.10 19.50 -10.80
CA GLY A 77 1.91 19.64 -9.95
C GLY A 77 2.12 19.22 -8.48
N ASN A 78 3.24 18.56 -8.15
CA ASN A 78 3.59 18.20 -6.79
C ASN A 78 4.31 19.35 -6.04
N PHE A 79 4.70 20.43 -6.72
CA PHE A 79 5.39 21.59 -6.15
C PHE A 79 4.43 22.76 -5.93
N ALA A 80 4.52 23.38 -4.75
CA ALA A 80 3.88 24.64 -4.46
C ALA A 80 4.77 25.79 -4.96
N SER A 81 4.15 26.82 -5.56
CA SER A 81 4.82 28.03 -6.01
C SER A 81 4.35 29.21 -5.17
N LEU A 82 5.28 29.96 -4.57
CA LEU A 82 4.97 31.08 -3.67
C LEU A 82 5.82 32.32 -4.00
N TYR A 83 5.24 33.51 -3.86
CA TYR A 83 5.99 34.77 -3.91
C TYR A 83 7.01 34.81 -2.77
N GLN A 84 8.30 34.79 -3.11
CA GLN A 84 9.39 34.75 -2.13
C GLN A 84 9.33 35.95 -1.18
N ASP A 85 9.09 37.15 -1.69
CA ASP A 85 9.07 38.37 -0.87
C ASP A 85 7.91 38.37 0.13
N ARG A 86 6.74 37.84 -0.25
CA ARG A 86 5.60 37.69 0.66
C ARG A 86 5.90 36.69 1.77
N LEU A 87 6.56 35.58 1.44
CA LEU A 87 7.01 34.60 2.44
C LEU A 87 8.00 35.22 3.43
N LEU A 88 8.93 36.07 2.98
CA LEU A 88 9.85 36.78 3.86
C LEU A 88 9.14 37.80 4.75
N GLN A 89 8.11 38.48 4.24
CA GLN A 89 7.28 39.41 5.03
C GLN A 89 6.54 38.72 6.18
N LEU A 90 6.25 37.42 6.06
CA LEU A 90 5.67 36.66 7.17
C LEU A 90 6.53 36.67 8.44
N GLN A 91 7.85 36.90 8.33
CA GLN A 91 8.72 37.04 9.50
C GLN A 91 8.31 38.24 10.38
N GLN A 92 7.88 39.35 9.77
CA GLN A 92 7.41 40.53 10.52
C GLN A 92 6.08 40.24 11.22
N VAL A 93 5.18 39.54 10.53
CA VAL A 93 3.90 39.10 11.11
C VAL A 93 4.14 38.20 12.31
N TYR A 94 5.03 37.21 12.17
CA TYR A 94 5.39 36.30 13.25
C TYR A 94 6.07 37.01 14.43
N ALA A 95 6.99 37.94 14.16
CA ALA A 95 7.67 38.73 15.19
C ALA A 95 6.71 39.62 15.99
N ALA A 96 5.62 40.08 15.38
CA ALA A 96 4.58 40.86 16.04
C ALA A 96 3.61 40.03 16.90
N MET A 97 3.66 38.69 16.81
CA MET A 97 2.78 37.83 17.61
C MET A 97 3.19 37.80 19.09
N GLU A 98 2.18 37.84 19.96
CA GLU A 98 2.36 37.73 21.41
C GLU A 98 2.81 36.32 21.84
N ARG A 99 2.23 35.27 21.22
CA ARG A 99 2.50 33.86 21.55
C ARG A 99 3.30 33.15 20.46
N ARG A 100 4.52 33.61 20.21
CA ARG A 100 5.50 32.98 19.31
C ARG A 100 6.48 32.06 20.05
N GLY A 101 7.19 31.23 19.32
CA GLY A 101 8.19 30.29 19.82
C GLY A 101 7.94 28.87 19.31
N VAL A 102 8.87 27.96 19.62
CA VAL A 102 8.76 26.55 19.26
C VAL A 102 7.51 25.94 19.87
N LYS A 103 6.69 25.25 19.07
CA LYS A 103 5.47 24.56 19.52
C LYS A 103 4.40 25.48 20.11
N THR A 104 4.38 26.76 19.74
CA THR A 104 3.30 27.65 20.16
C THR A 104 2.16 27.71 19.14
N PRO A 105 0.94 28.10 19.57
CA PRO A 105 -0.15 28.38 18.62
C PRO A 105 0.19 29.43 17.57
N GLY A 106 1.09 30.38 17.89
CA GLY A 106 1.58 31.36 16.93
C GLY A 106 2.41 30.73 15.81
N GLU A 107 3.29 29.77 16.12
CA GLU A 107 4.03 29.02 15.10
C GLU A 107 3.07 28.22 14.19
N ASP A 108 2.13 27.47 14.79
CA ASP A 108 1.17 26.68 14.01
C ASP A 108 0.25 27.58 13.14
N HIS A 109 -0.05 28.80 13.62
CA HIS A 109 -0.84 29.77 12.86
C HIS A 109 -0.16 30.20 11.55
N MET A 110 1.18 30.22 11.49
CA MET A 110 1.92 30.62 10.29
C MET A 110 1.61 29.73 9.08
N VAL A 111 1.31 28.45 9.31
CA VAL A 111 0.93 27.51 8.23
C VAL A 111 -0.34 27.96 7.52
N GLY A 112 -1.28 28.56 8.26
CA GLY A 112 -2.51 29.12 7.70
C GLY A 112 -2.28 30.35 6.82
N LEU A 113 -1.10 30.99 6.91
CA LEU A 113 -0.76 32.19 6.14
C LEU A 113 -0.04 31.89 4.82
N TYR A 114 0.52 30.69 4.64
CA TYR A 114 1.21 30.31 3.41
C TYR A 114 0.35 30.47 2.13
N PRO A 115 -0.97 30.16 2.12
CA PRO A 115 -1.82 30.37 0.96
C PRO A 115 -1.91 31.84 0.48
N HIS A 116 -1.69 32.83 1.35
CA HIS A 116 -1.64 34.24 0.94
C HIS A 116 -0.38 34.59 0.14
N CYS A 117 0.62 33.71 0.18
CA CYS A 117 1.86 33.83 -0.57
C CYS A 117 1.82 33.04 -1.88
N THR A 118 0.73 32.31 -2.21
CA THR A 118 0.65 31.49 -3.42
C THR A 118 0.85 32.32 -4.70
N PHE A 119 1.80 31.87 -5.52
CA PHE A 119 2.03 32.38 -6.87
C PHE A 119 1.12 31.68 -7.87
N ASN A 120 0.55 32.46 -8.79
CA ASN A 120 -0.24 31.99 -9.93
C ASN A 120 -1.34 30.95 -9.61
N LEU A 121 -2.06 31.16 -8.49
CA LEU A 121 -3.17 30.31 -8.05
C LEU A 121 -2.83 28.81 -7.98
N ASN A 122 -1.55 28.46 -7.77
CA ASN A 122 -1.13 27.07 -7.68
C ASN A 122 -1.89 26.38 -6.53
N PRO A 123 -2.70 25.34 -6.80
CA PRO A 123 -3.56 24.72 -5.80
C PRO A 123 -2.78 23.79 -4.86
N ARG A 124 -1.49 23.55 -5.13
CA ARG A 124 -0.68 22.63 -4.34
C ARG A 124 -0.37 23.23 -2.98
N ALA A 125 -0.84 22.58 -1.92
CA ALA A 125 -0.51 22.97 -0.55
C ALA A 125 1.01 22.87 -0.30
N SER A 126 1.58 23.94 0.22
CA SER A 126 2.99 24.03 0.62
C SER A 126 3.31 23.10 1.80
N SER A 127 4.56 22.60 1.87
CA SER A 127 5.03 21.84 3.03
C SER A 127 5.12 22.73 4.27
N ILE A 128 5.07 22.15 5.46
CA ILE A 128 5.41 22.91 6.67
C ILE A 128 6.86 23.37 6.66
N ASP A 129 7.73 22.65 5.95
CA ASP A 129 9.16 22.98 5.80
C ASP A 129 9.43 24.15 4.86
N THR A 130 8.40 24.76 4.28
CA THR A 130 8.56 25.91 3.36
C THR A 130 9.50 27.00 3.90
N PRO A 131 9.46 27.38 5.20
CA PRO A 131 10.42 28.33 5.79
C PRO A 131 11.88 27.87 5.72
N LEU A 132 12.17 26.57 5.88
CA LEU A 132 13.53 26.02 5.76
C LEU A 132 14.10 26.24 4.35
N HIS A 133 13.24 26.31 3.33
CA HIS A 133 13.65 26.59 1.96
C HIS A 133 13.65 28.09 1.64
N ALA A 134 12.65 28.82 2.15
CA ALA A 134 12.47 30.23 1.87
C ALA A 134 13.57 31.09 2.52
N PHE A 135 13.98 30.78 3.75
CA PHE A 135 14.89 31.64 4.53
C PHE A 135 16.37 31.35 4.27
N VAL A 136 16.68 30.23 3.61
CA VAL A 136 18.01 29.98 3.03
C VAL A 136 18.19 30.90 1.81
N PRO A 137 19.19 31.80 1.78
CA PRO A 137 19.31 32.81 0.72
C PRO A 137 19.54 32.24 -0.69
N ALA A 138 20.22 31.10 -0.78
CA ALA A 138 20.66 30.50 -2.04
C ALA A 138 19.50 30.09 -2.96
N ALA A 139 19.75 30.05 -4.27
CA ALA A 139 18.74 29.74 -5.28
C ALA A 139 18.16 28.32 -5.15
N HIS A 140 18.97 27.34 -4.78
CA HIS A 140 18.58 25.95 -4.67
C HIS A 140 18.84 25.40 -3.27
N VAL A 141 17.88 24.64 -2.75
CA VAL A 141 17.94 24.02 -1.42
C VAL A 141 17.41 22.60 -1.52
N ASP A 142 18.19 21.66 -0.98
CA ASP A 142 17.83 20.26 -0.84
C ASP A 142 17.85 19.90 0.64
N HIS A 143 16.70 19.43 1.14
CA HIS A 143 16.54 18.88 2.48
C HIS A 143 16.22 17.39 2.35
N MET A 144 17.18 16.54 2.70
CA MET A 144 17.12 15.09 2.49
C MET A 144 17.18 14.33 3.81
N HIS A 145 16.70 13.09 3.78
CA HIS A 145 16.66 12.17 4.92
C HIS A 145 17.51 10.90 4.69
N PRO A 146 18.83 11.04 4.42
CA PRO A 146 19.68 9.92 4.08
C PRO A 146 20.05 9.11 5.32
N ASN A 147 19.96 7.78 5.24
CA ASN A 147 20.26 6.89 6.37
C ASN A 147 21.62 7.19 7.01
N ALA A 148 22.66 7.44 6.19
CA ALA A 148 24.01 7.73 6.67
C ALA A 148 24.10 9.02 7.51
N VAL A 149 23.43 10.10 7.10
CA VAL A 149 23.48 11.36 7.89
C VAL A 149 22.53 11.28 9.08
N ILE A 150 21.40 10.58 8.97
CA ILE A 150 20.52 10.32 10.12
C ILE A 150 21.25 9.46 11.16
N SER A 151 22.07 8.48 10.77
CA SER A 151 22.93 7.74 11.71
C SER A 151 23.81 8.67 12.52
N VAL A 152 24.46 9.65 11.88
CA VAL A 152 25.25 10.68 12.57
C VAL A 152 24.37 11.54 13.47
N ALA A 153 23.22 11.99 12.96
CA ALA A 153 22.29 12.87 13.68
C ALA A 153 21.60 12.19 14.88
N ALA A 154 21.48 10.86 14.85
CA ALA A 154 20.88 10.02 15.88
C ALA A 154 21.90 9.40 16.84
N SER A 155 23.19 9.72 16.69
CA SER A 155 24.22 9.35 17.64
C SER A 155 24.21 10.25 18.88
N ARG A 156 24.52 9.69 20.05
CA ARG A 156 24.64 10.42 21.33
C ARG A 156 25.53 11.66 21.21
N HIS A 157 26.64 11.57 20.47
CA HIS A 157 27.61 12.65 20.26
C HIS A 157 27.57 13.21 18.82
N SER A 158 26.37 13.42 18.28
CA SER A 158 26.14 13.85 16.89
C SER A 158 26.84 15.16 16.49
N GLU A 159 26.93 16.15 17.39
CA GLU A 159 27.64 17.41 17.13
C GLU A 159 29.14 17.19 16.83
N ARG A 160 29.82 16.43 17.71
CA ARG A 160 31.22 16.06 17.54
C ARG A 160 31.44 15.29 16.24
N LEU A 161 30.60 14.28 15.97
CA LEU A 161 30.71 13.46 14.76
C LEU A 161 30.50 14.28 13.49
N THR A 162 29.55 15.23 13.50
CA THR A 162 29.33 16.14 12.39
C THR A 162 30.60 16.94 12.08
N HIS A 163 31.24 17.51 13.11
CA HIS A 163 32.50 18.23 12.94
C HIS A 163 33.65 17.32 12.47
N GLU A 164 33.75 16.08 12.96
CA GLU A 164 34.78 15.12 12.51
C GLU A 164 34.64 14.75 11.02
N ILE A 165 33.41 14.63 10.51
CA ILE A 165 33.14 14.23 9.12
C ILE A 165 33.27 15.44 8.18
N TYR A 166 32.75 16.60 8.62
CA TYR A 166 32.52 17.74 7.73
C TYR A 166 33.41 18.96 7.99
N GLY A 167 34.02 19.07 9.17
CA GLY A 167 34.66 20.30 9.62
C GLY A 167 33.67 21.45 9.66
N ASP A 168 34.11 22.65 9.27
CA ASP A 168 33.28 23.86 9.25
C ASP A 168 32.34 23.97 8.03
N GLU A 169 32.40 23.01 7.09
CA GLU A 169 31.56 23.03 5.88
C GLU A 169 30.09 22.72 6.18
N VAL A 170 29.84 21.88 7.20
CA VAL A 170 28.48 21.49 7.62
C VAL A 170 28.33 21.71 9.11
N VAL A 171 27.36 22.55 9.49
CA VAL A 171 27.10 22.90 10.89
C VAL A 171 26.11 21.91 11.50
N TRP A 172 26.23 21.62 12.79
CA TRP A 172 25.23 20.84 13.52
C TRP A 172 24.26 21.75 14.26
N THR A 173 22.98 21.36 14.31
CA THR A 173 21.98 22.00 15.18
C THR A 173 21.21 20.95 15.97
N ALA A 174 20.83 21.28 17.20
CA ALA A 174 19.98 20.43 18.03
C ALA A 174 18.62 20.14 17.37
N TRP A 175 17.98 19.03 17.78
CA TRP A 175 16.64 18.67 17.33
C TRP A 175 15.65 19.81 17.62
N GLN A 176 14.84 20.14 16.61
CA GLN A 176 13.74 21.07 16.71
C GLN A 176 12.64 20.63 15.74
N ARG A 177 11.37 20.77 16.16
CA ARG A 177 10.21 20.46 15.31
C ARG A 177 10.27 21.26 14.00
N PRO A 178 10.03 20.63 12.83
CA PRO A 178 9.99 21.35 11.57
C PRO A 178 8.86 22.38 11.53
N GLY A 179 9.16 23.57 11.04
CA GLY A 179 8.25 24.72 11.15
C GLY A 179 8.91 26.06 10.89
N PHE A 180 8.16 27.11 11.21
CA PHE A 180 8.59 28.49 11.01
C PHE A 180 9.81 28.84 11.88
N GLU A 181 9.84 28.38 13.13
CA GLU A 181 10.99 28.63 14.01
C GLU A 181 12.24 27.93 13.52
N LEU A 182 12.14 26.69 13.03
CA LEU A 182 13.32 26.00 12.50
C LEU A 182 13.88 26.75 11.29
N GLY A 183 13.03 27.31 10.43
CA GLY A 183 13.47 28.19 9.35
C GLY A 183 14.27 29.41 9.85
N LEU A 184 13.82 30.05 10.93
CA LEU A 184 14.52 31.19 11.53
C LEU A 184 15.85 30.78 12.16
N THR A 185 15.88 29.63 12.87
CA THR A 185 17.11 29.05 13.41
C THR A 185 18.12 28.81 12.30
N LEU A 186 17.72 28.23 11.16
CA LEU A 186 18.63 28.01 10.04
C LEU A 186 19.16 29.32 9.45
N GLN A 187 18.31 30.34 9.33
CA GLN A 187 18.73 31.64 8.84
C GLN A 187 19.81 32.27 9.73
N ASP A 188 19.65 32.18 11.05
CA ASP A 188 20.62 32.68 12.02
C ASP A 188 21.93 31.88 12.01
N VAL A 189 21.85 30.54 11.90
CA VAL A 189 23.05 29.69 11.76
C VAL A 189 23.83 30.04 10.48
N ILE A 190 23.14 30.22 9.35
CA ILE A 190 23.77 30.62 8.08
C ILE A 190 24.44 32.00 8.21
N ALA A 191 23.80 32.95 8.91
CA ALA A 191 24.38 34.27 9.13
C ALA A 191 25.66 34.23 9.99
N ARG A 192 25.74 33.32 10.97
CA ARG A 192 26.92 33.13 11.83
C ARG A 192 28.03 32.33 11.16
N HIS A 193 27.69 31.47 10.19
CA HIS A 193 28.62 30.58 9.50
C HIS A 193 28.52 30.78 7.97
N PRO A 194 29.00 31.91 7.42
CA PRO A 194 28.83 32.25 6.00
C PRO A 194 29.53 31.28 5.03
N GLN A 195 30.50 30.49 5.51
CA GLN A 195 31.18 29.43 4.76
C GLN A 195 30.42 28.10 4.73
N ALA A 196 29.39 27.94 5.57
CA ALA A 196 28.63 26.71 5.65
C ALA A 196 27.88 26.46 4.34
N ARG A 197 27.83 25.19 3.94
CA ARG A 197 27.13 24.72 2.73
C ARG A 197 26.01 23.74 3.05
N GLY A 198 25.92 23.31 4.30
CA GLY A 198 24.83 22.51 4.81
C GLY A 198 24.74 22.50 6.33
N ILE A 199 23.67 21.90 6.83
CA ILE A 199 23.39 21.73 8.25
C ILE A 199 22.91 20.31 8.50
N VAL A 200 23.50 19.63 9.48
CA VAL A 200 22.93 18.41 10.07
C VAL A 200 21.96 18.82 11.15
N LEU A 201 20.68 18.51 10.92
CA LEU A 201 19.60 18.69 11.86
C LEU A 201 19.55 17.45 12.77
N GLY A 202 19.88 17.60 14.05
CA GLY A 202 19.89 16.50 15.02
C GLY A 202 18.58 15.71 14.99
N GLN A 203 18.64 14.38 14.94
CA GLN A 203 17.49 13.47 14.81
C GLN A 203 16.56 13.68 13.58
N HIS A 204 16.97 14.45 12.56
CA HIS A 204 16.12 14.75 11.41
C HIS A 204 16.79 14.40 10.07
N GLY A 205 17.90 15.04 9.72
CA GLY A 205 18.52 14.84 8.41
C GLY A 205 19.47 15.94 7.99
N LEU A 206 19.65 16.06 6.67
CA LEU A 206 20.59 17.00 6.04
C LEU A 206 19.80 18.10 5.32
N ILE A 207 20.23 19.35 5.45
CA ILE A 207 19.82 20.43 4.55
C ILE A 207 21.07 21.09 3.97
N ASN A 208 21.09 21.28 2.65
CA ASN A 208 22.22 21.91 1.95
C ASN A 208 21.71 22.81 0.82
N TRP A 209 22.59 23.67 0.32
CA TRP A 209 22.20 24.67 -0.68
C TRP A 209 23.32 25.05 -1.64
N ALA A 210 22.93 25.56 -2.81
CA ALA A 210 23.83 26.12 -3.81
C ALA A 210 23.11 27.12 -4.73
N GLU A 211 23.87 27.90 -5.49
CA GLU A 211 23.32 28.85 -6.48
C GLU A 211 22.94 28.18 -7.81
N ASP A 212 23.48 27.00 -8.09
CA ASP A 212 23.18 26.19 -9.28
C ASP A 212 22.57 24.84 -8.87
N ASP A 213 21.65 24.31 -9.67
CA ASP A 213 20.89 23.11 -9.33
C ASP A 213 21.73 21.82 -9.38
N LYS A 214 22.64 21.70 -10.34
CA LYS A 214 23.59 20.59 -10.47
C LYS A 214 24.61 20.66 -9.35
N ALA A 215 25.12 21.86 -9.05
CA ALA A 215 25.99 22.05 -7.90
C ALA A 215 25.31 21.67 -6.57
N CYS A 216 24.01 21.96 -6.42
CA CYS A 216 23.23 21.54 -5.26
C CYS A 216 23.11 20.01 -5.18
N TYR A 217 22.78 19.37 -6.32
CA TYR A 217 22.71 17.91 -6.45
C TYR A 217 24.05 17.23 -6.10
N ASP A 218 25.14 17.66 -6.75
CA ASP A 218 26.47 17.09 -6.55
C ASP A 218 26.94 17.29 -5.09
N LEU A 219 26.63 18.44 -4.48
CA LEU A 219 26.90 18.69 -3.06
C LEU A 219 26.13 17.72 -2.16
N THR A 220 24.82 17.56 -2.37
CA THR A 220 24.00 16.61 -1.60
C THR A 220 24.61 15.22 -1.62
N LEU A 221 24.98 14.71 -2.81
CA LEU A 221 25.58 13.39 -2.95
C LEU A 221 26.96 13.28 -2.27
N SER A 222 27.78 14.32 -2.39
CA SER A 222 29.10 14.38 -1.76
C SER A 222 29.01 14.32 -0.23
N LEU A 223 28.12 15.12 0.37
CA LEU A 223 27.92 15.13 1.82
C LEU A 223 27.44 13.77 2.33
N ILE A 224 26.46 13.16 1.65
CA ILE A 224 25.95 11.82 2.01
C ILE A 224 27.05 10.77 1.89
N THR A 225 27.85 10.83 0.82
CA THR A 225 28.96 9.88 0.61
C THR A 225 29.97 9.94 1.74
N ARG A 226 30.36 11.14 2.20
CA ARG A 226 31.33 11.30 3.29
C ARG A 226 30.86 10.68 4.61
N ALA A 227 29.58 10.86 4.97
CA ALA A 227 29.02 10.18 6.15
C ALA A 227 28.99 8.66 5.96
N ALA A 228 28.59 8.19 4.78
CA ALA A 228 28.52 6.75 4.50
C ALA A 228 29.91 6.09 4.56
N GLU A 229 30.94 6.72 3.99
CA GLU A 229 32.33 6.26 4.07
C GLU A 229 32.86 6.24 5.51
N TYR A 230 32.53 7.27 6.31
CA TYR A 230 32.93 7.33 7.72
C TYR A 230 32.32 6.18 8.54
N ILE A 231 31.04 5.86 8.28
CA ILE A 231 30.32 4.73 8.91
C ILE A 231 30.91 3.39 8.46
N GLU A 232 31.09 3.19 7.15
CA GLU A 232 31.57 1.93 6.60
C GLU A 232 32.98 1.58 7.09
N ALA A 233 33.85 2.58 7.21
CA ALA A 233 35.18 2.41 7.80
C ALA A 233 35.17 1.93 9.27
N ARG A 234 34.01 1.96 9.93
CA ARG A 234 33.77 1.57 11.33
C ARG A 234 32.72 0.46 11.46
N ASP A 235 32.28 -0.15 10.35
CA ASP A 235 31.32 -1.25 10.42
C ASP A 235 31.89 -2.42 11.24
N LYS A 236 31.04 -3.04 12.05
CA LYS A 236 31.44 -4.09 12.98
C LYS A 236 31.37 -5.48 12.34
N GLY A 237 31.01 -5.60 11.06
CA GLY A 237 30.91 -6.85 10.32
C GLY A 237 30.02 -7.87 11.04
N ALA A 238 30.58 -9.03 11.36
CA ALA A 238 29.88 -10.08 12.10
C ALA A 238 29.47 -9.68 13.53
N GLN A 239 30.02 -8.59 14.08
CA GLN A 239 29.67 -8.04 15.39
C GLN A 239 28.67 -6.88 15.31
N THR A 240 28.17 -6.54 14.12
CA THR A 240 27.07 -5.58 13.95
C THR A 240 25.87 -6.02 14.80
N PHE A 241 25.30 -5.09 15.56
CA PHE A 241 24.24 -5.34 16.55
C PHE A 241 24.58 -6.38 17.64
N GLY A 242 25.84 -6.41 18.08
CA GLY A 242 26.32 -7.35 19.10
C GLY A 242 26.48 -8.79 18.55
N GLY A 243 26.40 -8.95 17.24
CA GLY A 243 26.53 -10.22 16.54
C GLY A 243 25.25 -11.06 16.51
N GLN A 244 25.33 -12.18 15.79
CA GLN A 244 24.21 -13.08 15.57
C GLN A 244 23.88 -13.91 16.82
N LYS A 245 22.62 -13.82 17.26
CA LYS A 245 22.04 -14.64 18.34
C LYS A 245 21.25 -15.83 17.81
N TYR A 246 20.52 -15.66 16.71
CA TYR A 246 19.66 -16.70 16.11
C TYR A 246 20.04 -16.98 14.66
N ALA A 247 19.82 -18.21 14.19
CA ALA A 247 19.92 -18.52 12.77
C ALA A 247 18.64 -18.11 12.03
N ALA A 248 18.78 -17.56 10.82
CA ALA A 248 17.63 -17.38 9.94
C ALA A 248 17.09 -18.75 9.53
N LEU A 249 15.76 -18.92 9.53
CA LEU A 249 15.15 -20.13 8.96
C LEU A 249 15.37 -20.15 7.45
N ASP A 250 15.46 -21.34 6.86
CA ASP A 250 15.41 -21.47 5.40
C ASP A 250 14.04 -21.00 4.85
N GLU A 251 13.98 -20.73 3.55
CA GLU A 251 12.79 -20.14 2.92
C GLU A 251 11.54 -21.00 3.08
N ALA A 252 11.63 -22.32 2.90
CA ALA A 252 10.49 -23.22 2.97
C ALA A 252 9.95 -23.32 4.41
N THR A 253 10.84 -23.46 5.40
CA THR A 253 10.45 -23.50 6.81
C THR A 253 9.86 -22.17 7.27
N ARG A 254 10.48 -21.04 6.90
CA ARG A 254 9.98 -19.70 7.21
C ARG A 254 8.56 -19.51 6.67
N GLU A 255 8.36 -19.86 5.41
CA GLU A 255 7.07 -19.71 4.75
C GLU A 255 6.00 -20.59 5.41
N SER A 256 6.33 -21.84 5.73
CA SER A 256 5.42 -22.75 6.46
C SER A 256 4.96 -22.17 7.79
N VAL A 257 5.87 -21.56 8.56
CA VAL A 257 5.55 -20.90 9.83
C VAL A 257 4.68 -19.66 9.59
N LEU A 258 5.03 -18.83 8.61
CA LEU A 258 4.26 -17.62 8.26
C LEU A 258 2.82 -17.95 7.85
N LEU A 259 2.61 -18.97 7.02
CA LEU A 259 1.28 -19.40 6.58
C LEU A 259 0.37 -19.84 7.74
N GLN A 260 0.95 -20.41 8.80
CA GLN A 260 0.20 -20.83 9.98
C GLN A 260 -0.13 -19.67 10.94
N VAL A 261 0.64 -18.58 10.90
CA VAL A 261 0.51 -17.46 11.85
C VAL A 261 -0.21 -16.25 11.25
N LEU A 262 0.01 -15.96 9.96
CA LEU A 262 -0.43 -14.71 9.32
C LEU A 262 -1.94 -14.45 9.40
N PRO A 263 -2.84 -15.41 9.07
CA PRO A 263 -4.28 -15.17 9.16
C PRO A 263 -4.71 -14.77 10.57
N TRP A 264 -4.23 -15.52 11.57
CA TRP A 264 -4.53 -15.25 12.97
C TRP A 264 -3.97 -13.90 13.41
N LEU A 265 -2.71 -13.61 13.09
CA LEU A 265 -2.04 -12.36 13.47
C LEU A 265 -2.73 -11.15 12.83
N ARG A 266 -3.05 -11.22 11.54
CA ARG A 266 -3.86 -10.19 10.84
C ARG A 266 -5.19 -10.00 11.56
N GLY A 267 -5.86 -11.09 11.94
CA GLY A 267 -7.08 -11.07 12.74
C GLY A 267 -6.92 -10.29 14.05
N GLN A 268 -5.85 -10.54 14.80
CA GLN A 268 -5.59 -9.86 16.08
C GLN A 268 -5.38 -8.35 15.92
N VAL A 269 -4.69 -7.89 14.86
CA VAL A 269 -4.46 -6.45 14.62
C VAL A 269 -5.60 -5.77 13.86
N SER A 270 -6.59 -6.53 13.38
CA SER A 270 -7.69 -6.04 12.54
C SER A 270 -9.03 -5.84 13.26
N GLN A 271 -9.04 -5.89 14.60
CA GLN A 271 -10.27 -5.88 15.40
C GLN A 271 -11.04 -4.56 15.31
N SER A 272 -10.34 -3.41 15.28
CA SER A 272 -10.97 -2.09 15.14
C SER A 272 -11.13 -1.67 13.68
N ARG A 273 -10.06 -1.77 12.89
CA ARG A 273 -10.10 -1.62 11.44
C ARG A 273 -9.21 -2.68 10.82
N ARG A 274 -9.62 -3.23 9.68
CA ARG A 274 -8.79 -4.23 8.98
C ARG A 274 -7.48 -3.63 8.49
N MET A 275 -6.46 -4.48 8.46
CA MET A 275 -5.12 -4.14 7.98
C MET A 275 -4.68 -5.11 6.88
N ILE A 276 -3.78 -4.64 6.03
CA ILE A 276 -3.12 -5.40 4.97
C ILE A 276 -1.66 -5.58 5.37
N ALA A 277 -1.12 -6.79 5.16
CA ALA A 277 0.23 -7.14 5.55
C ALA A 277 1.24 -6.99 4.39
N THR A 278 2.49 -6.71 4.77
CA THR A 278 3.69 -6.86 3.94
C THR A 278 4.74 -7.63 4.72
N LEU A 279 5.33 -8.63 4.08
CA LEU A 279 6.39 -9.47 4.63
C LEU A 279 7.74 -8.97 4.11
N GLN A 280 8.70 -8.77 4.99
CA GLN A 280 10.07 -8.38 4.64
C GLN A 280 11.07 -9.30 5.34
N HIS A 281 11.89 -9.99 4.56
CA HIS A 281 12.90 -10.93 5.06
C HIS A 281 14.19 -10.85 4.21
N ASP A 282 14.60 -9.63 3.88
CA ASP A 282 15.90 -9.37 3.26
C ASP A 282 17.05 -9.55 4.26
N ALA A 283 18.29 -9.45 3.76
CA ALA A 283 19.48 -9.63 4.58
C ALA A 283 19.60 -8.58 5.70
N THR A 284 19.13 -7.35 5.49
CA THR A 284 19.17 -6.28 6.50
C THR A 284 18.26 -6.60 7.67
N ILE A 285 17.00 -6.92 7.40
CA ILE A 285 16.02 -7.26 8.44
C ILE A 285 16.41 -8.57 9.13
N LEU A 286 16.82 -9.60 8.39
CA LEU A 286 17.24 -10.86 8.99
C LEU A 286 18.51 -10.70 9.84
N ARG A 287 19.45 -9.85 9.45
CA ARG A 287 20.62 -9.52 10.29
C ARG A 287 20.18 -8.85 11.59
N PHE A 288 19.22 -7.93 11.52
CA PHE A 288 18.73 -7.22 12.70
C PHE A 288 17.93 -8.12 13.64
N VAL A 289 16.85 -8.76 13.18
CA VAL A 289 15.95 -9.52 14.09
C VAL A 289 16.63 -10.71 14.75
N ASN A 290 17.73 -11.19 14.16
CA ASN A 290 18.50 -12.31 14.69
C ASN A 290 19.68 -11.90 15.58
N SER A 291 19.85 -10.61 15.88
CA SER A 291 21.01 -10.12 16.62
C SER A 291 20.81 -10.09 18.14
N HIS A 292 21.90 -9.89 18.89
CA HIS A 292 21.85 -9.70 20.33
C HIS A 292 21.20 -8.36 20.74
N ASP A 293 21.42 -7.30 19.97
CA ASP A 293 20.92 -5.96 20.28
C ASP A 293 19.48 -5.70 19.80
N ALA A 294 18.91 -6.58 18.97
CA ALA A 294 17.56 -6.40 18.41
C ALA A 294 16.49 -6.03 19.45
N PRO A 295 16.37 -6.70 20.62
CA PRO A 295 15.37 -6.36 21.62
C PRO A 295 15.55 -4.96 22.20
N ARG A 296 16.79 -4.54 22.45
CA ARG A 296 17.13 -3.22 23.01
C ARG A 296 16.81 -2.12 22.00
N LEU A 297 17.29 -2.27 20.75
CA LEU A 297 17.12 -1.28 19.70
C LEU A 297 15.67 -1.18 19.22
N ALA A 298 14.94 -2.30 19.18
CA ALA A 298 13.51 -2.30 18.89
C ALA A 298 12.71 -1.53 19.97
N GLU A 299 13.11 -1.60 21.24
CA GLU A 299 12.44 -0.87 22.33
C GLU A 299 12.68 0.65 22.25
N LEU A 300 13.83 1.09 21.74
CA LEU A 300 14.11 2.51 21.52
C LEU A 300 13.25 3.13 20.41
N GLY A 301 12.87 2.34 19.40
CA GLY A 301 12.03 2.83 18.29
C GLY A 301 12.81 3.60 17.22
N THR A 302 12.08 4.30 16.35
CA THR A 302 12.65 4.98 15.16
C THR A 302 13.23 6.37 15.50
N SER A 303 14.21 6.83 14.73
CA SER A 303 14.94 8.08 14.98
C SER A 303 14.36 9.30 14.28
N CYS A 304 13.68 9.12 13.14
CA CYS A 304 13.25 10.21 12.29
C CYS A 304 11.74 10.52 12.45
N PRO A 305 11.35 11.81 12.51
CA PRO A 305 9.96 12.27 12.56
C PRO A 305 9.03 11.64 11.53
N ASP A 306 9.51 11.46 10.30
CA ASP A 306 8.71 10.93 9.18
C ASP A 306 8.27 9.48 9.41
N HIS A 307 8.97 8.75 10.27
CA HIS A 307 8.68 7.34 10.53
C HIS A 307 7.47 7.18 11.45
N PHE A 308 7.33 8.01 12.49
CA PHE A 308 6.32 7.83 13.55
C PHE A 308 4.89 7.80 13.04
N LEU A 309 4.57 8.54 11.98
CA LEU A 309 3.22 8.55 11.40
C LEU A 309 2.78 7.18 10.85
N ARG A 310 3.72 6.28 10.54
CA ARG A 310 3.44 4.97 9.95
C ARG A 310 3.93 3.81 10.83
N THR A 311 5.10 3.94 11.44
CA THR A 311 5.72 2.88 12.26
C THR A 311 5.32 2.95 13.73
N LYS A 312 4.59 4.02 14.14
CA LYS A 312 4.34 4.36 15.54
C LYS A 312 5.65 4.57 16.32
N ILE A 313 5.55 4.76 17.64
CA ILE A 313 6.70 5.01 18.50
C ILE A 313 7.74 3.87 18.51
N LYS A 314 7.30 2.60 18.42
CA LYS A 314 8.18 1.42 18.39
C LYS A 314 7.50 0.21 17.73
N PRO A 315 8.26 -0.76 17.18
CA PRO A 315 7.73 -2.06 16.75
C PRO A 315 7.38 -2.98 17.93
N LEU A 316 6.75 -4.12 17.64
CA LEU A 316 6.69 -5.26 18.56
C LEU A 316 7.80 -6.27 18.19
N TYR A 317 8.81 -6.39 19.04
CA TYR A 317 9.78 -7.50 18.95
C TYR A 317 9.28 -8.72 19.72
N VAL A 318 9.27 -9.87 19.07
CA VAL A 318 8.83 -11.15 19.63
C VAL A 318 10.04 -12.07 19.77
N ALA A 319 10.51 -12.28 21.00
CA ALA A 319 11.70 -13.08 21.30
C ALA A 319 11.45 -14.60 21.15
N TRP A 320 11.06 -15.03 19.96
CA TRP A 320 10.89 -16.43 19.61
C TRP A 320 12.24 -17.04 19.20
N ASP A 321 12.52 -18.25 19.68
CA ASP A 321 13.71 -18.99 19.28
C ASP A 321 13.37 -19.92 18.09
N PRO A 322 13.88 -19.65 16.88
CA PRO A 322 13.58 -20.46 15.70
C PRO A 322 14.17 -21.88 15.75
N ALA A 323 15.13 -22.17 16.64
CA ALA A 323 15.74 -23.49 16.73
C ALA A 323 14.95 -24.47 17.62
N SER A 324 14.26 -23.96 18.64
CA SER A 324 13.57 -24.78 19.65
C SER A 324 12.07 -24.50 19.77
N GLY A 325 11.61 -23.36 19.27
CA GLY A 325 10.22 -22.94 19.34
C GLY A 325 9.34 -23.56 18.26
N ASP A 326 8.11 -23.88 18.62
CA ASP A 326 7.06 -24.26 17.67
C ASP A 326 6.11 -23.09 17.38
N VAL A 327 5.18 -23.30 16.44
CA VAL A 327 4.20 -22.30 16.03
C VAL A 327 3.22 -21.96 17.17
N ALA A 328 2.93 -22.90 18.07
CA ALA A 328 2.03 -22.66 19.20
C ALA A 328 2.68 -21.70 20.21
N ALA A 329 3.96 -21.92 20.52
CA ALA A 329 4.77 -21.03 21.35
C ALA A 329 4.88 -19.64 20.72
N LEU A 330 5.11 -19.55 19.41
CA LEU A 330 5.12 -18.27 18.69
C LEU A 330 3.78 -17.53 18.82
N ARG A 331 2.65 -18.22 18.66
CA ARG A 331 1.31 -17.61 18.81
C ARG A 331 1.07 -17.10 20.23
N THR A 332 1.50 -17.83 21.26
CA THR A 332 1.42 -17.37 22.66
C THR A 332 2.25 -16.10 22.87
N LEU A 333 3.51 -16.10 22.43
CA LEU A 333 4.39 -14.93 22.53
C LEU A 333 3.84 -13.70 21.78
N LEU A 334 3.24 -13.92 20.60
CA LEU A 334 2.57 -12.86 19.85
C LEU A 334 1.35 -12.33 20.60
N ALA A 335 0.50 -13.20 21.16
CA ALA A 335 -0.68 -12.77 21.91
C ALA A 335 -0.30 -11.93 23.14
N ASP A 336 0.68 -12.39 23.92
CA ASP A 336 1.19 -11.67 25.08
C ASP A 336 1.88 -10.36 24.68
N GLY A 337 2.65 -10.40 23.58
CA GLY A 337 3.31 -9.25 22.99
C GLY A 337 2.33 -8.17 22.55
N LEU A 338 1.26 -8.55 21.85
CA LEU A 338 0.18 -7.64 21.42
C LEU A 338 -0.56 -7.04 22.61
N ALA A 339 -0.89 -7.86 23.61
CA ALA A 339 -1.54 -7.39 24.83
C ALA A 339 -0.66 -6.39 25.60
N ARG A 340 0.65 -6.66 25.72
CA ARG A 340 1.62 -5.74 26.31
C ARG A 340 1.74 -4.46 25.49
N TYR A 341 1.94 -4.56 24.18
CA TYR A 341 2.07 -3.40 23.30
C TYR A 341 0.89 -2.45 23.43
N ARG A 342 -0.35 -2.97 23.46
CA ARG A 342 -1.55 -2.14 23.62
C ARG A 342 -1.58 -1.40 24.96
N ARG A 343 -1.14 -2.05 26.05
CA ARG A 343 -1.02 -1.40 27.37
C ARG A 343 0.07 -0.34 27.38
N ASP A 344 1.24 -0.65 26.83
CA ASP A 344 2.37 0.26 26.76
C ASP A 344 2.01 1.51 25.92
N TYR A 345 1.33 1.31 24.79
CA TYR A 345 0.87 2.40 23.93
C TYR A 345 -0.17 3.29 24.62
N ALA A 346 -1.11 2.69 25.38
CA ALA A 346 -2.06 3.46 26.17
C ALA A 346 -1.37 4.24 27.31
N ALA A 347 -0.40 3.65 27.99
CA ALA A 347 0.39 4.33 29.01
C ALA A 347 1.21 5.49 28.43
N TYR A 348 1.84 5.28 27.26
CA TYR A 348 2.53 6.31 26.50
C TYR A 348 1.60 7.47 26.14
N TYR A 349 0.41 7.17 25.60
CA TYR A 349 -0.59 8.18 25.26
C TYR A 349 -1.01 8.99 26.49
N GLU A 350 -1.35 8.34 27.61
CA GLU A 350 -1.76 9.05 28.83
C GLU A 350 -0.63 9.88 29.44
N ALA A 351 0.62 9.42 29.36
CA ALA A 351 1.77 10.14 29.90
C ALA A 351 2.15 11.38 29.08
N CYS A 352 1.91 11.38 27.76
CA CYS A 352 2.36 12.45 26.86
C CYS A 352 1.24 13.37 26.34
N ARG A 353 -0.04 12.98 26.51
CA ARG A 353 -1.15 13.76 25.95
C ARG A 353 -1.28 15.15 26.59
N HIS A 354 -1.67 16.08 25.74
CA HIS A 354 -2.09 17.43 26.12
C HIS A 354 -3.62 17.48 26.30
N PRO A 355 -4.16 18.51 26.97
CA PRO A 355 -5.62 18.67 27.12
C PRO A 355 -6.39 18.71 25.79
N ASN A 356 -5.73 19.09 24.69
CA ASN A 356 -6.30 19.21 23.35
C ASN A 356 -5.86 18.10 22.38
N SER A 357 -5.19 17.04 22.85
CA SER A 357 -4.76 15.94 21.98
C SER A 357 -5.95 15.19 21.35
N PRO A 358 -5.84 14.76 20.07
CA PRO A 358 -6.82 13.87 19.44
C PRO A 358 -6.96 12.55 20.21
N ALA A 359 -8.06 11.84 19.98
CA ALA A 359 -8.29 10.53 20.60
C ALA A 359 -7.17 9.53 20.27
N MET A 360 -6.87 8.63 21.22
CA MET A 360 -5.85 7.61 21.05
C MET A 360 -6.10 6.81 19.76
N ARG A 361 -5.05 6.69 18.94
CA ARG A 361 -5.08 5.88 17.72
C ARG A 361 -5.18 4.40 18.04
N ASP A 362 -5.43 3.58 17.03
CA ASP A 362 -5.40 2.12 17.15
C ASP A 362 -4.11 1.68 17.88
N PRO A 363 -4.21 0.97 19.02
CA PRO A 363 -3.06 0.64 19.86
C PRO A 363 -2.33 -0.63 19.41
N ASN A 364 -2.63 -1.19 18.23
CA ASN A 364 -1.89 -2.32 17.68
C ASN A 364 -0.56 -1.88 17.05
N PRO A 365 0.48 -2.74 17.06
CA PRO A 365 1.72 -2.46 16.35
C PRO A 365 1.51 -2.50 14.83
N THR A 366 2.16 -1.61 14.10
CA THR A 366 2.22 -1.64 12.64
C THR A 366 3.47 -2.36 12.12
N VAL A 367 4.44 -2.63 12.98
CA VAL A 367 5.66 -3.41 12.68
C VAL A 367 5.83 -4.49 13.73
N ILE A 368 5.98 -5.74 13.29
CA ILE A 368 6.27 -6.90 14.15
C ILE A 368 7.54 -7.58 13.66
N LEU A 369 8.48 -7.81 14.58
CA LEU A 369 9.80 -8.38 14.31
C LEU A 369 9.92 -9.74 15.00
N ILE A 370 10.31 -10.76 14.23
CA ILE A 370 10.38 -12.14 14.72
C ILE A 370 11.70 -12.77 14.25
N PRO A 371 12.58 -13.23 15.17
CA PRO A 371 13.77 -13.97 14.81
C PRO A 371 13.45 -15.17 13.92
N GLY A 372 14.36 -15.51 13.01
CA GLY A 372 14.17 -16.57 12.01
C GLY A 372 13.24 -16.20 10.84
N LEU A 373 12.23 -15.34 11.07
CA LEU A 373 11.20 -15.00 10.07
C LEU A 373 11.40 -13.65 9.38
N GLY A 374 11.84 -12.62 10.11
CA GLY A 374 11.96 -11.25 9.59
C GLY A 374 10.90 -10.31 10.15
N MET A 375 10.36 -9.45 9.30
CA MET A 375 9.42 -8.39 9.64
C MET A 375 8.06 -8.58 8.97
N ILE A 376 7.00 -8.32 9.72
CA ILE A 376 5.63 -8.21 9.23
C ILE A 376 5.17 -6.77 9.48
N ALA A 377 4.89 -6.03 8.41
CA ALA A 377 4.39 -4.66 8.48
C ALA A 377 2.92 -4.61 8.08
N PHE A 378 2.14 -3.76 8.76
CA PHE A 378 0.72 -3.57 8.52
C PHE A 378 0.41 -2.13 8.11
N GLY A 379 -0.60 -1.97 7.27
CA GLY A 379 -1.12 -0.68 6.84
C GLY A 379 -2.57 -0.79 6.36
N LYS A 380 -3.21 0.34 6.04
CA LYS A 380 -4.60 0.35 5.54
C LYS A 380 -4.73 -0.29 4.14
N ASP A 381 -3.66 -0.24 3.37
CA ASP A 381 -3.57 -0.79 2.02
C ASP A 381 -2.15 -1.31 1.77
N LYS A 382 -1.98 -1.96 0.62
CA LYS A 382 -0.69 -2.54 0.25
C LYS A 382 0.41 -1.48 0.12
N SER A 383 0.11 -0.30 -0.42
CA SER A 383 1.09 0.79 -0.49
C SER A 383 1.57 1.18 0.90
N GLU A 384 0.64 1.42 1.83
CA GLU A 384 0.97 1.87 3.18
C GLU A 384 1.72 0.80 3.97
N SER A 385 1.31 -0.46 3.92
CA SER A 385 2.04 -1.55 4.60
C SER A 385 3.48 -1.71 4.08
N ARG A 386 3.72 -1.45 2.78
CA ARG A 386 5.06 -1.43 2.19
C ARG A 386 5.87 -0.20 2.62
N VAL A 387 5.25 0.98 2.71
CA VAL A 387 5.90 2.17 3.27
C VAL A 387 6.29 1.93 4.73
N THR A 388 5.41 1.32 5.53
CA THR A 388 5.71 0.97 6.93
C THR A 388 6.92 0.03 7.02
N ALA A 389 6.98 -1.01 6.18
CA ALA A 389 8.14 -1.91 6.11
C ALA A 389 9.42 -1.15 5.68
N GLU A 390 9.31 -0.28 4.69
CA GLU A 390 10.43 0.50 4.19
C GLU A 390 11.02 1.44 5.25
N PHE A 391 10.17 2.22 5.93
CA PHE A 391 10.61 3.12 6.98
C PHE A 391 11.32 2.39 8.11
N TYR A 392 10.81 1.22 8.50
CA TYR A 392 11.48 0.45 9.54
C TYR A 392 12.79 -0.19 9.05
N ASN A 393 12.89 -0.55 7.77
CA ASN A 393 14.16 -0.98 7.17
C ASN A 393 15.20 0.15 7.20
N CYS A 394 14.80 1.38 6.86
CA CYS A 394 15.66 2.56 7.00
C CYS A 394 16.05 2.79 8.47
N ALA A 395 15.13 2.65 9.42
CA ALA A 395 15.44 2.78 10.84
C ALA A 395 16.49 1.74 11.30
N VAL A 396 16.40 0.49 10.81
CA VAL A 396 17.42 -0.54 11.08
C VAL A 396 18.79 -0.14 10.53
N GLU A 397 18.87 0.38 9.30
CA GLU A 397 20.15 0.85 8.75
C GLU A 397 20.68 2.09 9.48
N VAL A 398 19.80 2.98 9.95
CA VAL A 398 20.19 4.10 10.78
C VAL A 398 20.79 3.63 12.11
N MET A 399 20.11 2.69 12.79
CA MET A 399 20.62 2.05 14.02
C MET A 399 21.97 1.38 13.78
N ARG A 400 22.14 0.69 12.64
CA ARG A 400 23.43 0.07 12.26
C ARG A 400 24.52 1.13 12.21
N GLY A 401 24.30 2.19 11.43
CA GLY A 401 25.32 3.23 11.24
C GLY A 401 25.63 3.97 12.53
N ALA A 402 24.61 4.29 13.34
CA ALA A 402 24.79 4.95 14.63
C ALA A 402 25.58 4.06 15.61
N GLU A 403 25.23 2.79 15.74
CA GLU A 403 25.93 1.83 16.62
C GLU A 403 27.33 1.46 16.11
N ALA A 404 27.66 1.71 14.84
CA ALA A 404 29.01 1.55 14.30
C ALA A 404 29.95 2.68 14.74
N ILE A 405 29.43 3.93 14.79
CA ILE A 405 30.24 5.12 15.03
C ILE A 405 30.14 5.67 16.47
N ASP A 406 29.05 5.37 17.18
CA ASP A 406 28.77 5.80 18.56
C ASP A 406 27.60 4.96 19.15
N GLU A 407 26.75 5.55 20.00
CA GLU A 407 25.54 4.94 20.55
C GLU A 407 24.29 5.55 19.89
N TYR A 408 23.35 4.71 19.45
CA TYR A 408 22.07 5.16 18.91
C TYR A 408 21.17 5.70 20.02
N VAL A 409 20.59 6.88 19.78
CA VAL A 409 19.63 7.53 20.67
C VAL A 409 18.36 7.83 19.88
N ALA A 410 17.19 7.49 20.42
CA ALA A 410 15.90 7.84 19.85
C ALA A 410 15.41 9.22 20.35
N LEU A 411 14.40 9.77 19.68
CA LEU A 411 13.74 10.99 20.14
C LEU A 411 13.04 10.78 21.49
N PRO A 412 12.98 11.80 22.36
CA PRO A 412 12.19 11.74 23.58
C PRO A 412 10.72 11.39 23.28
N GLN A 413 10.06 10.62 24.16
CA GLN A 413 8.69 10.17 23.94
C GLN A 413 7.70 11.34 23.72
N GLN A 414 7.86 12.44 24.44
CA GLN A 414 7.03 13.63 24.25
C GLN A 414 7.19 14.22 22.85
N GLU A 415 8.41 14.24 22.30
CA GLU A 415 8.67 14.72 20.94
C GLU A 415 8.01 13.80 19.90
N ALA A 416 8.17 12.49 20.06
CA ALA A 416 7.49 11.51 19.22
C ALA A 416 5.96 11.66 19.30
N PHE A 417 5.42 11.96 20.48
CA PHE A 417 3.98 12.16 20.69
C PHE A 417 3.47 13.41 19.97
N ASP A 418 4.19 14.52 20.12
CA ASP A 418 3.82 15.79 19.50
C ASP A 418 3.86 15.71 17.97
N ILE A 419 4.67 14.80 17.39
CA ILE A 419 4.68 14.48 15.96
C ILE A 419 3.51 13.56 15.60
N GLU A 420 3.34 12.44 16.33
CA GLU A 420 2.31 11.45 16.01
C GLU A 420 0.91 12.06 16.12
N TYR A 421 0.64 12.85 17.16
CA TYR A 421 -0.67 13.45 17.47
C TYR A 421 -0.77 14.93 17.09
N TRP A 422 0.04 15.38 16.12
CA TRP A 422 0.06 16.77 15.72
C TRP A 422 -1.28 17.24 15.14
N LEU A 423 -1.81 18.34 15.67
CA LEU A 423 -3.11 18.89 15.27
C LEU A 423 -3.19 19.31 13.80
N LEU A 424 -2.08 19.79 13.21
CA LEU A 424 -2.06 20.13 11.80
C LEU A 424 -2.17 18.89 10.92
N GLU A 425 -1.60 17.76 11.35
CA GLU A 425 -1.73 16.49 10.63
C GLU A 425 -3.13 15.90 10.83
N GLU A 426 -3.67 15.96 12.05
CA GLU A 426 -5.04 15.55 12.34
C GLU A 426 -6.07 16.32 11.49
N ALA A 427 -5.89 17.64 11.34
CA ALA A 427 -6.74 18.46 10.48
C ALA A 427 -6.69 18.05 9.01
N LYS A 428 -5.56 17.51 8.52
CA LYS A 428 -5.48 16.93 7.17
C LYS A 428 -6.24 15.61 7.09
N LEU A 429 -6.07 14.72 8.07
CA LEU A 429 -6.76 13.42 8.12
C LEU A 429 -8.29 13.61 8.15
N GLN A 430 -8.80 14.59 8.90
CA GLN A 430 -10.23 14.89 8.98
C GLN A 430 -10.82 15.44 7.67
N ARG A 431 -10.00 16.01 6.78
CA ARG A 431 -10.42 16.51 5.46
C ARG A 431 -10.35 15.44 4.37
N MET A 432 -9.77 14.28 4.65
CA MET A 432 -9.71 13.19 3.68
C MET A 432 -11.12 12.65 3.40
N PRO A 433 -11.40 12.23 2.15
CA PRO A 433 -12.66 11.57 1.84
C PRO A 433 -12.80 10.28 2.66
N ALA A 434 -14.05 9.89 2.93
CA ALA A 434 -14.34 8.63 3.60
C ALA A 434 -13.71 7.44 2.85
N GLU A 435 -13.27 6.42 3.60
CA GLU A 435 -12.76 5.19 3.02
C GLU A 435 -13.85 4.51 2.18
N LYS A 436 -13.44 3.91 1.06
CA LYS A 436 -14.36 3.19 0.18
C LYS A 436 -14.90 1.92 0.87
N PRO A 437 -16.08 1.41 0.49
CA PRO A 437 -16.75 0.28 1.15
C PRO A 437 -15.93 -1.01 1.30
N LEU A 438 -15.03 -1.31 0.35
CA LEU A 438 -14.15 -2.49 0.41
C LEU A 438 -12.69 -2.13 0.70
N ALA A 439 -12.41 -0.91 1.15
CA ALA A 439 -11.08 -0.54 1.61
C ALA A 439 -10.61 -1.52 2.71
N ARG A 440 -9.33 -1.88 2.69
CA ARG A 440 -8.69 -2.83 3.63
C ARG A 440 -9.21 -4.28 3.53
N ARG A 441 -9.98 -4.62 2.50
CA ARG A 441 -10.50 -5.98 2.27
C ARG A 441 -9.67 -6.71 1.21
N VAL A 442 -9.37 -7.98 1.45
CA VAL A 442 -8.77 -8.90 0.48
C VAL A 442 -9.86 -9.75 -0.16
N VAL A 443 -10.02 -9.63 -1.48
CA VAL A 443 -11.03 -10.34 -2.27
C VAL A 443 -10.35 -11.28 -3.25
N VAL A 444 -10.65 -12.57 -3.13
CA VAL A 444 -10.24 -13.58 -4.12
C VAL A 444 -11.34 -13.73 -5.16
N VAL A 445 -11.00 -13.58 -6.44
CA VAL A 445 -11.95 -13.75 -7.55
C VAL A 445 -11.44 -14.89 -8.42
N VAL A 446 -12.14 -16.02 -8.37
CA VAL A 446 -11.83 -17.23 -9.15
C VAL A 446 -12.61 -17.20 -10.47
N GLY A 447 -11.91 -17.39 -11.59
CA GLY A 447 -12.39 -17.09 -12.94
C GLY A 447 -12.15 -15.65 -13.38
N ALA A 448 -11.17 -14.95 -12.79
CA ALA A 448 -10.92 -13.52 -13.03
C ALA A 448 -10.25 -13.20 -14.37
N GLY A 449 -9.86 -14.20 -15.17
CA GLY A 449 -9.20 -13.98 -16.45
C GLY A 449 -10.12 -13.45 -17.54
N SER A 450 -11.45 -13.61 -17.41
CA SER A 450 -12.41 -13.17 -18.43
C SER A 450 -13.83 -12.95 -17.89
N GLY A 451 -14.73 -12.45 -18.74
CA GLY A 451 -16.17 -12.37 -18.49
C GLY A 451 -16.55 -11.76 -17.13
N ILE A 452 -17.46 -12.44 -16.43
CA ILE A 452 -18.01 -12.00 -15.13
C ILE A 452 -16.91 -11.85 -14.09
N GLY A 453 -15.99 -12.82 -13.96
CA GLY A 453 -14.94 -12.75 -12.96
C GLY A 453 -14.01 -11.55 -13.16
N ARG A 454 -13.63 -11.26 -14.41
CA ARG A 454 -12.84 -10.04 -14.72
C ARG A 454 -13.62 -8.78 -14.35
N ALA A 455 -14.91 -8.70 -14.68
CA ALA A 455 -15.75 -7.54 -14.32
C ALA A 455 -15.88 -7.38 -12.79
N VAL A 456 -16.05 -8.48 -12.06
CA VAL A 456 -16.07 -8.50 -10.58
C VAL A 456 -14.76 -7.97 -10.03
N ALA A 457 -13.61 -8.43 -10.53
CA ALA A 457 -12.29 -7.98 -10.09
C ALA A 457 -12.12 -6.46 -10.26
N HIS A 458 -12.50 -5.92 -11.41
CA HIS A 458 -12.51 -4.46 -11.66
C HIS A 458 -13.46 -3.71 -10.73
N ARG A 459 -14.64 -4.27 -10.47
CA ARG A 459 -15.67 -3.66 -9.64
C ARG A 459 -15.29 -3.59 -8.16
N VAL A 460 -14.75 -4.66 -7.59
CA VAL A 460 -14.33 -4.66 -6.18
C VAL A 460 -13.07 -3.81 -5.96
N ALA A 461 -12.16 -3.78 -6.92
CA ALA A 461 -10.99 -2.90 -6.89
C ALA A 461 -11.38 -1.42 -6.94
N SER A 462 -12.43 -1.05 -7.69
CA SER A 462 -12.91 0.34 -7.71
C SER A 462 -13.45 0.80 -6.36
N GLU A 463 -13.83 -0.13 -5.47
CA GLU A 463 -14.23 0.10 -4.07
C GLU A 463 -13.08 -0.07 -3.07
N GLY A 464 -11.84 -0.15 -3.53
CA GLY A 464 -10.64 -0.12 -2.69
C GLY A 464 -10.17 -1.49 -2.18
N ALA A 465 -10.71 -2.60 -2.70
CA ALA A 465 -10.26 -3.95 -2.35
C ALA A 465 -8.85 -4.27 -2.90
N HIS A 466 -8.13 -5.12 -2.17
CA HIS A 466 -6.96 -5.84 -2.66
C HIS A 466 -7.43 -7.13 -3.33
N VAL A 467 -7.03 -7.37 -4.59
CA VAL A 467 -7.66 -8.41 -5.41
C VAL A 467 -6.69 -9.51 -5.80
N VAL A 468 -7.04 -10.75 -5.46
CA VAL A 468 -6.38 -11.93 -5.99
C VAL A 468 -7.18 -12.38 -7.21
N CYS A 469 -6.67 -12.07 -8.40
CA CYS A 469 -7.24 -12.52 -9.66
C CYS A 469 -6.78 -13.96 -9.88
N ALA A 470 -7.69 -14.93 -9.79
CA ALA A 470 -7.36 -16.33 -9.94
C ALA A 470 -8.08 -16.92 -11.15
N ASP A 471 -7.38 -17.70 -11.98
CA ASP A 471 -7.95 -18.33 -13.17
C ASP A 471 -7.15 -19.59 -13.53
N LEU A 472 -7.75 -20.50 -14.31
CA LEU A 472 -7.01 -21.64 -14.87
C LEU A 472 -5.89 -21.16 -15.80
N SER A 473 -6.13 -20.08 -16.54
CA SER A 473 -5.10 -19.38 -17.31
C SER A 473 -4.38 -18.35 -16.43
N LEU A 474 -3.17 -18.69 -15.99
CA LEU A 474 -2.29 -17.76 -15.24
C LEU A 474 -2.10 -16.45 -16.01
N GLU A 475 -1.83 -16.52 -17.33
CA GLU A 475 -1.61 -15.35 -18.18
C GLU A 475 -2.81 -14.39 -18.16
N ALA A 476 -4.04 -14.93 -18.26
CA ALA A 476 -5.24 -14.10 -18.21
C ALA A 476 -5.46 -13.47 -16.82
N ALA A 477 -5.17 -14.22 -15.76
CA ALA A 477 -5.24 -13.71 -14.38
C ALA A 477 -4.22 -12.57 -14.13
N GLU A 478 -2.99 -12.74 -14.60
CA GLU A 478 -1.93 -11.72 -14.54
C GLU A 478 -2.27 -10.49 -15.36
N ALA A 479 -2.85 -10.67 -16.56
CA ALA A 479 -3.31 -9.56 -17.39
C ALA A 479 -4.37 -8.70 -16.65
N THR A 480 -5.38 -9.33 -16.04
CA THR A 480 -6.37 -8.60 -15.22
C THR A 480 -5.69 -7.89 -14.05
N ALA A 481 -4.80 -8.55 -13.30
CA ALA A 481 -4.10 -7.93 -12.18
C ALA A 481 -3.21 -6.74 -12.61
N ALA A 482 -2.56 -6.83 -13.77
CA ALA A 482 -1.77 -5.76 -14.36
C ALA A 482 -2.62 -4.57 -14.77
N GLU A 483 -3.81 -4.79 -15.35
CA GLU A 483 -4.77 -3.72 -15.65
C GLU A 483 -5.20 -2.97 -14.38
N LEU A 484 -5.54 -3.71 -13.30
CA LEU A 484 -5.91 -3.11 -12.02
C LEU A 484 -4.74 -2.31 -11.42
N THR A 485 -3.55 -2.88 -11.45
CA THR A 485 -2.33 -2.22 -10.94
C THR A 485 -1.98 -0.98 -11.75
N LYS A 486 -2.14 -1.00 -13.08
CA LYS A 486 -1.96 0.16 -13.95
C LYS A 486 -2.96 1.28 -13.62
N LYS A 487 -4.22 0.91 -13.32
CA LYS A 487 -5.30 1.87 -13.04
C LYS A 487 -5.18 2.51 -11.66
N TYR A 488 -4.85 1.72 -10.64
CA TYR A 488 -4.84 2.18 -9.24
C TYR A 488 -3.44 2.47 -8.69
N GLY A 489 -2.39 2.10 -9.44
CA GLY A 489 -1.00 2.24 -9.04
C GLY A 489 -0.55 1.17 -8.04
N VAL A 490 0.76 0.91 -8.00
CA VAL A 490 1.39 0.08 -6.95
C VAL A 490 1.54 0.82 -5.61
N GLY A 491 1.21 2.12 -5.61
CA GLY A 491 1.49 3.03 -4.51
C GLY A 491 2.93 3.52 -4.50
N ILE A 492 3.32 4.18 -3.41
CA ILE A 492 4.67 4.73 -3.24
C ILE A 492 5.61 3.76 -2.51
N GLY A 493 5.10 2.86 -1.68
CA GLY A 493 5.94 1.91 -0.95
C GLY A 493 6.55 0.86 -1.88
N VAL A 494 7.85 0.58 -1.71
CA VAL A 494 8.54 -0.42 -2.54
C VAL A 494 9.03 -1.67 -1.81
N ALA A 495 8.99 -1.69 -0.47
CA ALA A 495 9.37 -2.87 0.30
C ALA A 495 8.46 -4.09 0.04
N GLY A 496 8.85 -5.24 0.57
CA GLY A 496 8.19 -6.53 0.41
C GLY A 496 9.13 -7.56 -0.21
N SER A 497 9.10 -8.78 0.32
CA SER A 497 9.86 -9.93 -0.19
C SER A 497 8.95 -10.91 -0.93
N GLY A 498 9.45 -11.47 -2.04
CA GLY A 498 8.68 -12.38 -2.90
C GLY A 498 7.36 -11.76 -3.37
N ILE A 499 6.28 -12.54 -3.33
CA ILE A 499 4.93 -12.07 -3.71
C ILE A 499 4.41 -10.94 -2.81
N SER A 500 4.99 -10.73 -1.61
CA SER A 500 4.62 -9.63 -0.74
C SER A 500 5.09 -8.26 -1.23
N GLY A 501 5.95 -8.19 -2.26
CA GLY A 501 6.29 -6.95 -2.97
C GLY A 501 5.23 -6.47 -3.96
N CYS A 502 4.04 -7.09 -4.00
CA CYS A 502 2.99 -6.79 -4.96
C CYS A 502 2.30 -5.43 -4.74
N GLY A 503 1.47 -5.05 -5.72
CA GLY A 503 0.57 -3.90 -5.65
C GLY A 503 -0.84 -4.27 -5.14
N PRO A 504 -1.87 -3.53 -5.54
CA PRO A 504 -3.25 -3.78 -5.11
C PRO A 504 -3.86 -5.06 -5.68
N ALA A 505 -3.24 -5.68 -6.68
CA ALA A 505 -3.70 -6.95 -7.25
C ALA A 505 -2.55 -7.91 -7.59
N ILE A 506 -2.84 -9.21 -7.57
CA ILE A 506 -1.96 -10.29 -8.05
C ILE A 506 -2.73 -11.24 -8.98
N GLY A 507 -2.04 -11.84 -9.94
CA GLY A 507 -2.54 -12.93 -10.78
C GLY A 507 -2.09 -14.28 -10.26
N VAL A 508 -2.97 -15.27 -10.21
CA VAL A 508 -2.69 -16.61 -9.69
C VAL A 508 -3.32 -17.68 -10.58
N GLY A 509 -2.53 -18.67 -10.99
CA GLY A 509 -3.04 -19.86 -11.69
C GLY A 509 -3.72 -20.81 -10.72
N VAL A 510 -4.95 -21.23 -11.00
CA VAL A 510 -5.69 -22.20 -10.18
C VAL A 510 -6.56 -23.12 -11.03
N ASP A 511 -6.38 -24.43 -10.84
CA ASP A 511 -7.38 -25.43 -11.24
C ASP A 511 -8.27 -25.72 -10.04
N VAL A 512 -9.53 -25.28 -10.12
CA VAL A 512 -10.49 -25.47 -9.02
C VAL A 512 -10.88 -26.92 -8.78
N THR A 513 -10.56 -27.83 -9.70
CA THR A 513 -10.79 -29.27 -9.54
C THR A 513 -9.66 -29.96 -8.77
N ASP A 514 -8.50 -29.30 -8.64
CA ASP A 514 -7.36 -29.78 -7.86
C ASP A 514 -7.24 -29.04 -6.51
N ARG A 515 -7.45 -29.78 -5.43
CA ARG A 515 -7.34 -29.26 -4.06
C ARG A 515 -5.93 -28.71 -3.76
N ALA A 516 -4.86 -29.30 -4.31
CA ALA A 516 -3.51 -28.80 -4.11
C ALA A 516 -3.31 -27.43 -4.80
N SER A 517 -3.85 -27.27 -6.01
CA SER A 517 -3.90 -25.98 -6.70
C SER A 517 -4.64 -24.91 -5.90
N VAL A 518 -5.81 -25.24 -5.33
CA VAL A 518 -6.58 -24.33 -4.46
C VAL A 518 -5.80 -23.94 -3.19
N LYS A 519 -5.08 -24.89 -2.56
CA LYS A 519 -4.16 -24.56 -1.45
C LYS A 519 -3.06 -23.59 -1.88
N GLY A 520 -2.54 -23.75 -3.09
CA GLY A 520 -1.59 -22.82 -3.72
C GLY A 520 -2.14 -21.41 -3.85
N LEU A 521 -3.40 -21.26 -4.26
CA LEU A 521 -4.10 -19.98 -4.31
C LEU A 521 -4.20 -19.31 -2.94
N VAL A 522 -4.66 -20.06 -1.93
CA VAL A 522 -4.77 -19.56 -0.55
C VAL A 522 -3.40 -19.11 -0.04
N ARG A 523 -2.37 -19.94 -0.21
CA ARG A 523 -0.98 -19.62 0.15
C ARG A 523 -0.52 -18.30 -0.44
N GLN A 524 -0.72 -18.07 -1.74
CA GLN A 524 -0.30 -16.84 -2.40
C GLN A 524 -1.04 -15.61 -1.85
N ALA A 525 -2.34 -15.71 -1.59
CA ALA A 525 -3.12 -14.63 -0.98
C ALA A 525 -2.61 -14.26 0.42
N LEU A 526 -2.27 -15.25 1.25
CA LEU A 526 -1.75 -15.03 2.60
C LEU A 526 -0.38 -14.34 2.58
N LEU A 527 0.54 -14.77 1.71
CA LEU A 527 1.87 -14.15 1.60
C LEU A 527 1.80 -12.73 1.01
N ALA A 528 0.85 -12.48 0.11
CA ALA A 528 0.65 -11.17 -0.50
C ALA A 528 0.03 -10.16 0.46
N TYR A 529 -1.02 -10.54 1.21
CA TYR A 529 -1.87 -9.58 1.93
C TYR A 529 -2.16 -9.94 3.41
N GLY A 530 -1.75 -11.13 3.86
CA GLY A 530 -1.89 -11.60 5.24
C GLY A 530 -3.21 -12.29 5.59
N GLY A 531 -4.17 -12.41 4.66
CA GLY A 531 -5.47 -13.01 4.92
C GLY A 531 -6.42 -12.97 3.71
N ILE A 532 -7.64 -13.51 3.88
CA ILE A 532 -8.71 -13.49 2.88
C ILE A 532 -10.00 -13.05 3.55
N ASP A 533 -10.65 -12.02 3.03
CA ASP A 533 -11.93 -11.54 3.58
C ASP A 533 -13.11 -12.08 2.79
N HIS A 534 -13.04 -11.98 1.47
CA HIS A 534 -14.14 -12.36 0.59
C HIS A 534 -13.66 -13.22 -0.56
N VAL A 535 -14.54 -14.09 -1.05
CA VAL A 535 -14.26 -14.96 -2.19
C VAL A 535 -15.45 -14.91 -3.15
N VAL A 536 -15.17 -14.77 -4.43
CA VAL A 536 -16.15 -14.92 -5.50
C VAL A 536 -15.69 -16.02 -6.45
N VAL A 537 -16.50 -17.06 -6.62
CA VAL A 537 -16.24 -18.14 -7.59
C VAL A 537 -17.14 -17.93 -8.80
N THR A 538 -16.53 -17.51 -9.91
CA THR A 538 -17.18 -17.34 -11.20
C THR A 538 -16.82 -18.43 -12.21
N ALA A 539 -15.78 -19.23 -11.90
CA ALA A 539 -15.40 -20.39 -12.68
C ALA A 539 -16.58 -21.35 -12.86
N GLY A 540 -16.75 -21.83 -14.09
CA GLY A 540 -17.80 -22.75 -14.47
C GLY A 540 -17.65 -23.18 -15.92
N ILE A 541 -18.24 -24.32 -16.27
CA ILE A 541 -18.28 -24.82 -17.65
C ILE A 541 -19.72 -25.15 -18.06
N PHE A 542 -19.97 -24.99 -19.36
CA PHE A 542 -21.16 -25.50 -20.03
C PHE A 542 -20.74 -26.60 -21.00
N PRO A 543 -21.09 -27.87 -20.76
CA PRO A 543 -20.75 -28.95 -21.67
C PRO A 543 -21.53 -28.80 -22.98
N THR A 544 -20.83 -28.85 -24.12
CA THR A 544 -21.48 -28.80 -25.43
C THR A 544 -21.86 -30.23 -25.84
N PRO A 545 -23.15 -30.53 -26.07
CA PRO A 545 -23.56 -31.83 -26.57
C PRO A 545 -23.00 -32.09 -27.98
N ASP A 546 -22.81 -33.36 -28.32
CA ASP A 546 -22.46 -33.76 -29.68
C ASP A 546 -23.60 -33.52 -30.69
N ALA A 547 -23.38 -33.86 -31.95
CA ALA A 547 -24.37 -33.68 -33.02
C ALA A 547 -25.69 -34.44 -32.79
N THR A 548 -25.69 -35.48 -31.95
CA THR A 548 -26.89 -36.25 -31.56
C THR A 548 -27.59 -35.67 -30.32
N GLY A 549 -26.97 -34.68 -29.67
CA GLY A 549 -27.44 -34.08 -28.42
C GLY A 549 -26.99 -34.83 -27.17
N HIS A 550 -26.04 -35.76 -27.30
CA HIS A 550 -25.50 -36.53 -26.18
C HIS A 550 -24.30 -35.82 -25.54
N VAL A 551 -24.20 -35.91 -24.21
CA VAL A 551 -23.05 -35.46 -23.42
C VAL A 551 -22.46 -36.70 -22.78
N THR A 552 -21.16 -36.93 -22.95
CA THR A 552 -20.48 -38.13 -22.43
C THR A 552 -20.48 -38.15 -20.90
N ASP A 553 -20.38 -39.34 -20.32
CA ASP A 553 -20.29 -39.53 -18.87
C ASP A 553 -19.10 -38.76 -18.26
N ASP A 554 -17.96 -38.74 -18.94
CA ASP A 554 -16.77 -38.00 -18.50
C ASP A 554 -17.02 -36.50 -18.47
N MET A 555 -17.63 -35.93 -19.52
CA MET A 555 -17.97 -34.51 -19.56
C MET A 555 -19.05 -34.16 -18.52
N TRP A 556 -19.96 -35.10 -18.22
CA TRP A 556 -20.89 -34.99 -17.10
C TRP A 556 -20.17 -34.87 -15.76
N ARG A 557 -19.18 -35.75 -15.49
CA ARG A 557 -18.36 -35.69 -14.28
C ARG A 557 -17.59 -34.38 -14.20
N THR A 558 -16.86 -34.01 -15.25
CA THR A 558 -16.12 -32.73 -15.32
C THR A 558 -17.04 -31.52 -15.07
N THR A 559 -18.28 -31.56 -15.56
CA THR A 559 -19.26 -30.49 -15.30
C THR A 559 -19.56 -30.35 -13.81
N PHE A 560 -19.73 -31.45 -13.08
CA PHE A 560 -19.92 -31.43 -11.63
C PHE A 560 -18.64 -31.07 -10.88
N ASP A 561 -17.49 -31.57 -11.32
CA ASP A 561 -16.19 -31.29 -10.71
C ASP A 561 -15.90 -29.78 -10.74
N VAL A 562 -16.19 -29.11 -11.85
CA VAL A 562 -15.99 -27.66 -11.95
C VAL A 562 -17.14 -26.88 -11.29
N ASN A 563 -18.40 -27.14 -11.67
CA ASN A 563 -19.51 -26.26 -11.28
C ASN A 563 -19.98 -26.44 -9.83
N VAL A 564 -19.64 -27.57 -9.18
CA VAL A 564 -20.08 -27.90 -7.82
C VAL A 564 -18.87 -28.13 -6.94
N MET A 565 -18.03 -29.13 -7.27
CA MET A 565 -16.91 -29.52 -6.40
C MET A 565 -15.88 -28.39 -6.28
N GLY A 566 -15.58 -27.66 -7.37
CA GLY A 566 -14.63 -26.56 -7.33
C GLY A 566 -15.03 -25.42 -6.38
N GLY A 567 -16.32 -25.05 -6.35
CA GLY A 567 -16.83 -24.08 -5.38
C GLY A 567 -16.71 -24.56 -3.94
N TYR A 568 -16.95 -25.85 -3.69
CA TYR A 568 -16.76 -26.47 -2.38
C TYR A 568 -15.28 -26.50 -1.96
N LEU A 569 -14.36 -26.93 -2.84
CA LEU A 569 -12.92 -26.98 -2.56
C LEU A 569 -12.38 -25.61 -2.18
N VAL A 570 -12.76 -24.57 -2.91
CA VAL A 570 -12.38 -23.19 -2.58
C VAL A 570 -12.92 -22.77 -1.21
N ALA A 571 -14.19 -23.07 -0.90
CA ALA A 571 -14.78 -22.74 0.39
C ALA A 571 -14.10 -23.47 1.56
N ASP A 572 -13.83 -24.76 1.38
CA ASP A 572 -13.23 -25.65 2.37
C ASP A 572 -11.78 -25.26 2.68
N GLU A 573 -10.98 -24.92 1.67
CA GLU A 573 -9.60 -24.46 1.88
C GLU A 573 -9.51 -23.02 2.42
N CYS A 574 -10.53 -22.18 2.19
CA CYS A 574 -10.59 -20.84 2.79
C CYS A 574 -11.13 -20.85 4.23
N ARG A 575 -11.89 -21.88 4.64
CA ARG A 575 -12.46 -22.01 6.00
C ARG A 575 -11.41 -21.84 7.11
N PRO A 576 -10.26 -22.56 7.11
CA PRO A 576 -9.25 -22.39 8.15
C PRO A 576 -8.70 -20.96 8.24
N VAL A 577 -8.63 -20.23 7.12
CA VAL A 577 -8.20 -18.83 7.08
C VAL A 577 -9.22 -17.95 7.79
N TRP A 578 -10.51 -18.09 7.46
CA TRP A 578 -11.58 -17.33 8.11
C TRP A 578 -11.69 -17.62 9.61
N GLU A 579 -11.55 -18.89 10.02
CA GLU A 579 -11.54 -19.30 11.43
C GLU A 579 -10.34 -18.72 12.18
N ALA A 580 -9.15 -18.80 11.59
CA ALA A 580 -7.92 -18.29 12.21
C ALA A 580 -7.96 -16.76 12.37
N GLN A 581 -8.38 -16.02 11.35
CA GLN A 581 -8.45 -14.56 11.40
C GLN A 581 -9.59 -14.04 12.29
N HIS A 582 -10.67 -14.82 12.43
CA HIS A 582 -11.87 -14.42 13.17
C HIS A 582 -12.44 -13.05 12.72
N LEU A 583 -12.44 -12.82 11.41
CA LEU A 583 -13.00 -11.64 10.76
C LEU A 583 -14.12 -12.09 9.83
N HIS A 584 -15.23 -11.37 9.84
CA HIS A 584 -16.39 -11.71 9.01
C HIS A 584 -16.07 -11.64 7.52
N GLY A 585 -16.53 -12.65 6.78
CA GLY A 585 -16.30 -12.78 5.34
C GLY A 585 -17.58 -12.95 4.54
N SER A 586 -17.42 -13.02 3.22
CA SER A 586 -18.50 -13.44 2.33
C SER A 586 -17.98 -14.27 1.17
N LEU A 587 -18.68 -15.36 0.88
CA LEU A 587 -18.48 -16.22 -0.27
C LEU A 587 -19.65 -16.04 -1.24
N VAL A 588 -19.36 -15.72 -2.50
CA VAL A 588 -20.35 -15.67 -3.57
C VAL A 588 -20.04 -16.76 -4.59
N LEU A 589 -20.98 -17.66 -4.81
CA LEU A 589 -20.86 -18.72 -5.82
C LEU A 589 -21.72 -18.38 -7.03
N THR A 590 -21.13 -18.41 -8.23
CA THR A 590 -21.87 -18.20 -9.47
C THR A 590 -22.59 -19.47 -9.88
N THR A 591 -23.91 -19.47 -9.74
CA THR A 591 -24.80 -20.56 -10.16
C THR A 591 -25.34 -20.27 -11.56
N SER A 592 -26.66 -20.36 -11.79
CA SER A 592 -27.33 -19.98 -13.03
C SER A 592 -28.83 -20.05 -12.85
N VAL A 593 -29.60 -19.26 -13.61
CA VAL A 593 -31.06 -19.45 -13.72
C VAL A 593 -31.45 -20.84 -14.24
N ASN A 594 -30.56 -21.54 -14.95
CA ASN A 594 -30.79 -22.93 -15.37
C ASN A 594 -30.89 -23.92 -14.20
N ALA A 595 -30.55 -23.51 -12.97
CA ALA A 595 -30.88 -24.27 -11.78
C ALA A 595 -32.40 -24.37 -11.51
N LEU A 596 -33.19 -23.47 -12.10
CA LEU A 596 -34.65 -23.40 -11.99
C LEU A 596 -35.33 -23.66 -13.34
N VAL A 597 -34.65 -23.34 -14.45
CA VAL A 597 -35.16 -23.48 -15.80
C VAL A 597 -34.56 -24.71 -16.49
N ALA A 598 -35.38 -25.73 -16.72
CA ALA A 598 -34.98 -26.91 -17.48
C ALA A 598 -35.03 -26.65 -19.00
N LYS A 599 -33.94 -26.96 -19.72
CA LYS A 599 -33.90 -26.82 -21.19
C LYS A 599 -33.44 -28.12 -21.85
N LYS A 600 -33.97 -28.39 -23.06
CA LYS A 600 -33.54 -29.55 -23.85
C LYS A 600 -32.07 -29.38 -24.25
N GLY A 601 -31.25 -30.39 -23.93
CA GLY A 601 -29.83 -30.44 -24.30
C GLY A 601 -28.86 -29.79 -23.30
N SER A 602 -29.31 -29.44 -22.09
CA SER A 602 -28.46 -28.87 -21.03
C SER A 602 -28.51 -29.64 -19.72
N ALA A 603 -28.99 -30.90 -19.72
CA ALA A 603 -29.22 -31.68 -18.50
C ALA A 603 -28.03 -31.68 -17.52
N ALA A 604 -26.81 -31.99 -18.00
CA ALA A 604 -25.59 -31.96 -17.18
C ALA A 604 -25.38 -30.60 -16.49
N TYR A 605 -25.52 -29.52 -17.26
CA TYR A 605 -25.35 -28.16 -16.77
C TYR A 605 -26.44 -27.78 -15.77
N ASP A 606 -27.71 -27.97 -16.14
CA ASP A 606 -28.88 -27.59 -15.35
C ASP A 606 -28.87 -28.32 -14.00
N THR A 607 -28.60 -29.63 -13.98
CA THR A 607 -28.46 -30.40 -12.74
C THR A 607 -27.27 -29.95 -11.92
N SER A 608 -26.10 -29.69 -12.54
CA SER A 608 -24.94 -29.16 -11.79
C SER A 608 -25.22 -27.81 -11.14
N LYS A 609 -25.96 -26.91 -11.80
CA LYS A 609 -26.30 -25.59 -11.26
C LYS A 609 -27.42 -25.66 -10.21
N ALA A 610 -28.34 -26.62 -10.31
CA ALA A 610 -29.26 -26.95 -9.22
C ALA A 610 -28.53 -27.45 -7.97
N ALA A 611 -27.53 -28.32 -8.15
CA ALA A 611 -26.65 -28.77 -7.06
C ALA A 611 -25.84 -27.60 -6.47
N ALA A 612 -25.28 -26.72 -7.29
CA ALA A 612 -24.57 -25.52 -6.83
C ALA A 612 -25.48 -24.57 -6.02
N ASN A 613 -26.76 -24.41 -6.42
CA ASN A 613 -27.74 -23.66 -5.62
C ASN A 613 -27.96 -24.29 -4.24
N HIS A 614 -27.96 -25.62 -4.13
CA HIS A 614 -28.07 -26.27 -2.83
C HIS A 614 -26.77 -26.14 -2.03
N LEU A 615 -25.61 -26.24 -2.69
CA LEU A 615 -24.29 -26.03 -2.07
C LEU A 615 -24.17 -24.64 -1.42
N VAL A 616 -24.70 -23.59 -2.04
CA VAL A 616 -24.78 -22.25 -1.42
C VAL A 616 -25.46 -22.31 -0.04
N ARG A 617 -26.57 -23.05 0.07
CA ARG A 617 -27.33 -23.15 1.33
C ARG A 617 -26.61 -23.98 2.37
N THR A 618 -26.00 -25.09 1.96
CA THR A 618 -25.25 -25.95 2.89
C THR A 618 -24.04 -25.21 3.44
N LEU A 619 -23.25 -24.56 2.58
CA LEU A 619 -22.10 -23.75 3.00
C LEU A 619 -22.51 -22.54 3.84
N ALA A 620 -23.67 -21.93 3.57
CA ALA A 620 -24.19 -20.83 4.41
C ALA A 620 -24.43 -21.27 5.85
N VAL A 621 -24.91 -22.49 6.07
CA VAL A 621 -25.08 -23.07 7.41
C VAL A 621 -23.72 -23.47 8.00
N GLU A 622 -22.86 -24.08 7.19
CA GLU A 622 -21.59 -24.67 7.64
C GLU A 622 -20.51 -23.63 7.99
N LEU A 623 -20.52 -22.47 7.34
CA LEU A 623 -19.54 -21.39 7.55
C LEU A 623 -20.07 -20.26 8.46
N ALA A 624 -21.33 -20.35 8.89
CA ALA A 624 -21.88 -19.44 9.89
C ALA A 624 -21.22 -19.65 11.27
N PRO A 625 -21.10 -18.60 12.09
CA PRO A 625 -21.53 -17.21 11.86
C PRO A 625 -20.48 -16.33 11.17
N LEU A 626 -19.32 -16.87 10.81
CA LEU A 626 -18.19 -16.07 10.33
C LEU A 626 -18.37 -15.61 8.89
N VAL A 627 -18.89 -16.47 8.01
CA VAL A 627 -18.97 -16.19 6.57
C VAL A 627 -20.41 -16.27 6.08
N ARG A 628 -20.82 -15.24 5.34
CA ARG A 628 -22.09 -15.26 4.60
C ARG A 628 -21.86 -15.91 3.24
N VAL A 629 -22.70 -16.87 2.86
CA VAL A 629 -22.60 -17.54 1.57
C VAL A 629 -23.84 -17.25 0.75
N ASN A 630 -23.70 -16.67 -0.43
CA ASN A 630 -24.82 -16.40 -1.33
C ASN A 630 -24.48 -16.83 -2.76
N GLY A 631 -25.52 -17.00 -3.58
CA GLY A 631 -25.42 -17.37 -4.97
C GLY A 631 -25.73 -16.18 -5.89
N LEU A 632 -24.98 -16.06 -6.97
CA LEU A 632 -25.30 -15.20 -8.10
C LEU A 632 -25.77 -16.11 -9.25
N ALA A 633 -26.98 -15.91 -9.76
CA ALA A 633 -27.56 -16.72 -10.82
C ALA A 633 -27.74 -15.89 -12.11
N PRO A 634 -26.72 -15.87 -13.00
CA PRO A 634 -26.86 -15.23 -14.30
C PRO A 634 -27.84 -16.00 -15.20
N ALA A 635 -28.49 -15.25 -16.09
CA ALA A 635 -29.02 -15.81 -17.34
C ALA A 635 -27.94 -15.80 -18.43
N THR A 636 -28.30 -15.49 -19.67
CA THR A 636 -27.37 -15.60 -20.79
C THR A 636 -26.51 -14.34 -20.90
N VAL A 637 -25.27 -14.42 -20.39
CA VAL A 637 -24.25 -13.36 -20.55
C VAL A 637 -23.31 -13.77 -21.68
N VAL A 638 -23.45 -13.10 -22.83
CA VAL A 638 -22.73 -13.46 -24.07
C VAL A 638 -21.43 -12.66 -24.22
N GLN A 639 -21.46 -11.38 -23.84
CA GLN A 639 -20.34 -10.46 -23.97
C GLN A 639 -19.12 -10.94 -23.17
N GLY A 640 -17.96 -11.01 -23.83
CA GLY A 640 -16.68 -11.37 -23.19
C GLY A 640 -16.60 -12.79 -22.61
N SER A 641 -17.59 -13.66 -22.88
CA SER A 641 -17.67 -14.99 -22.31
C SER A 641 -16.92 -16.02 -23.16
N THR A 642 -16.01 -16.76 -22.52
CA THR A 642 -15.32 -17.91 -23.14
C THR A 642 -16.27 -19.06 -23.45
N MET A 643 -17.44 -19.11 -22.82
CA MET A 643 -18.49 -20.08 -23.15
C MET A 643 -19.14 -19.81 -24.51
N PHE A 644 -18.98 -18.62 -25.08
CA PHE A 644 -19.52 -18.22 -26.39
C PHE A 644 -18.40 -17.90 -27.39
N PRO A 645 -17.62 -18.90 -27.84
CA PRO A 645 -16.69 -18.73 -28.94
C PRO A 645 -17.45 -18.46 -30.25
N LYS A 646 -16.78 -17.85 -31.24
CA LYS A 646 -17.40 -17.41 -32.51
C LYS A 646 -18.24 -18.51 -33.15
N ASP A 647 -17.71 -19.73 -33.25
CA ASP A 647 -18.40 -20.87 -33.87
C ASP A 647 -19.69 -21.26 -33.15
N ARG A 648 -19.69 -21.25 -31.82
CA ARG A 648 -20.89 -21.52 -31.02
C ARG A 648 -21.93 -20.41 -31.19
N VAL A 649 -21.49 -19.14 -31.25
CA VAL A 649 -22.37 -17.99 -31.49
C VAL A 649 -23.04 -18.12 -32.85
N MET A 650 -22.26 -18.39 -33.91
CA MET A 650 -22.80 -18.62 -35.27
C MET A 650 -23.77 -19.80 -35.31
N SER A 651 -23.42 -20.92 -34.66
CA SER A 651 -24.32 -22.09 -34.55
C SER A 651 -25.63 -21.73 -33.83
N SER A 652 -25.56 -20.91 -32.79
CA SER A 652 -26.75 -20.43 -32.05
C SER A 652 -27.60 -19.50 -32.89
N LEU A 653 -27.00 -18.52 -33.58
CA LEU A 653 -27.70 -17.61 -34.48
C LEU A 653 -28.42 -18.38 -35.60
N LYS A 654 -27.75 -19.36 -36.21
CA LYS A 654 -28.36 -20.27 -37.21
C LYS A 654 -29.51 -21.08 -36.63
N LYS A 655 -29.32 -21.68 -35.44
CA LYS A 655 -30.36 -22.46 -34.73
C LYS A 655 -31.62 -21.63 -34.45
N TYR A 656 -31.46 -20.34 -34.17
CA TYR A 656 -32.58 -19.44 -33.89
C TYR A 656 -33.11 -18.70 -35.13
N GLY A 657 -32.57 -18.95 -36.32
CA GLY A 657 -33.02 -18.31 -37.56
C GLY A 657 -32.70 -16.81 -37.62
N ILE A 658 -31.66 -16.36 -36.91
CA ILE A 658 -31.23 -14.96 -36.90
C ILE A 658 -30.24 -14.77 -38.05
N ALA A 659 -30.49 -13.80 -38.94
CA ALA A 659 -29.58 -13.47 -40.02
C ALA A 659 -28.30 -12.82 -39.47
N PHE A 660 -27.14 -13.31 -39.87
CA PHE A 660 -25.84 -12.77 -39.46
C PHE A 660 -24.84 -12.83 -40.61
N ASP A 661 -23.82 -11.96 -40.58
CA ASP A 661 -22.68 -12.00 -41.48
C ASP A 661 -21.59 -12.92 -40.89
N PRO A 662 -21.22 -14.05 -41.53
CA PRO A 662 -20.16 -14.93 -41.04
C PRO A 662 -18.79 -14.24 -40.90
N GLU A 663 -18.55 -13.19 -41.69
CA GLU A 663 -17.30 -12.43 -41.68
C GLU A 663 -17.27 -11.37 -40.57
N ALA A 664 -18.39 -11.11 -39.90
CA ALA A 664 -18.45 -10.17 -38.79
C ALA A 664 -17.52 -10.58 -37.65
N SER A 665 -17.13 -9.57 -36.85
CA SER A 665 -16.30 -9.81 -35.68
C SER A 665 -17.03 -10.71 -34.67
N ALA A 666 -16.27 -11.43 -33.84
CA ALA A 666 -16.87 -12.25 -32.80
C ALA A 666 -17.74 -11.41 -31.84
N ASP A 667 -17.37 -10.16 -31.59
CA ASP A 667 -18.11 -9.28 -30.67
C ASP A 667 -19.39 -8.73 -31.29
N ASP A 668 -19.42 -8.46 -32.60
CA ASP A 668 -20.65 -8.08 -33.30
C ASP A 668 -21.68 -9.23 -33.27
N LEU A 669 -21.21 -10.45 -33.56
CA LEU A 669 -22.06 -11.65 -33.50
C LEU A 669 -22.58 -11.92 -32.09
N ARG A 670 -21.73 -11.73 -31.08
CA ARG A 670 -22.12 -11.83 -29.66
C ARG A 670 -23.15 -10.79 -29.30
N THR A 671 -22.99 -9.55 -29.75
CA THR A 671 -23.93 -8.46 -29.52
C THR A 671 -25.30 -8.78 -30.10
N GLN A 672 -25.33 -9.28 -31.34
CA GLN A 672 -26.57 -9.67 -31.99
C GLN A 672 -27.28 -10.81 -31.25
N LEU A 673 -26.52 -11.83 -30.82
CA LEU A 673 -27.05 -12.94 -30.03
C LEU A 673 -27.56 -12.47 -28.66
N ALA A 674 -26.84 -11.56 -28.00
CA ALA A 674 -27.23 -10.97 -26.72
C ALA A 674 -28.55 -10.20 -26.83
N GLN A 675 -28.73 -9.40 -27.88
CA GLN A 675 -29.98 -8.68 -28.16
C GLN A 675 -31.15 -9.63 -28.36
N PHE A 676 -30.95 -10.75 -29.07
CA PHE A 676 -31.98 -11.76 -29.21
C PHE A 676 -32.40 -12.37 -27.88
N TYR A 677 -31.44 -12.73 -27.01
CA TYR A 677 -31.76 -13.23 -25.68
C TYR A 677 -32.46 -12.18 -24.82
N ALA A 678 -32.08 -10.91 -24.93
CA ALA A 678 -32.72 -9.80 -24.25
C ALA A 678 -34.23 -9.72 -24.58
N GLN A 679 -34.65 -9.96 -25.83
CA GLN A 679 -36.08 -9.93 -26.19
C GLN A 679 -36.93 -11.01 -25.50
N ARG A 680 -36.30 -11.98 -24.83
CA ARG A 680 -36.98 -13.05 -24.07
C ARG A 680 -37.10 -12.72 -22.58
N THR A 681 -36.55 -11.60 -22.13
CA THR A 681 -36.59 -11.16 -20.74
C THR A 681 -37.55 -9.97 -20.60
N LEU A 682 -38.03 -9.71 -19.38
CA LEU A 682 -39.00 -8.64 -19.14
C LEU A 682 -38.41 -7.24 -19.31
N THR A 683 -37.12 -7.04 -19.03
CA THR A 683 -36.46 -5.74 -19.20
C THR A 683 -36.10 -5.44 -20.66
N ARG A 684 -36.06 -6.46 -21.52
CA ARG A 684 -35.65 -6.35 -22.94
C ARG A 684 -34.26 -5.74 -23.15
N GLN A 685 -33.41 -5.81 -22.14
CA GLN A 685 -32.03 -5.32 -22.18
C GLN A 685 -31.04 -6.48 -22.13
N PRO A 686 -29.94 -6.43 -22.90
CA PRO A 686 -28.85 -7.38 -22.77
C PRO A 686 -28.28 -7.35 -21.36
N ILE A 687 -27.88 -8.52 -20.86
CA ILE A 687 -27.24 -8.66 -19.55
C ILE A 687 -25.73 -8.73 -19.77
N THR A 688 -25.01 -7.86 -19.10
CA THR A 688 -23.56 -7.69 -19.21
C THR A 688 -22.81 -8.34 -18.05
N PRO A 689 -21.50 -8.62 -18.18
CA PRO A 689 -20.65 -8.97 -17.06
C PRO A 689 -20.67 -7.93 -15.92
N GLU A 690 -20.79 -6.65 -16.26
CA GLU A 690 -20.86 -5.55 -15.30
C GLU A 690 -22.13 -5.61 -14.44
N ASP A 691 -23.28 -5.98 -15.01
CA ASP A 691 -24.53 -6.17 -14.24
C ASP A 691 -24.37 -7.28 -13.18
N GLN A 692 -23.65 -8.35 -13.53
CA GLN A 692 -23.32 -9.45 -12.60
C GLN A 692 -22.33 -8.98 -11.53
N ALA A 693 -21.36 -8.14 -11.91
CA ALA A 693 -20.37 -7.61 -11.00
C ALA A 693 -20.98 -6.69 -9.92
N GLU A 694 -21.99 -5.89 -10.27
CA GLU A 694 -22.73 -5.07 -9.28
C GLU A 694 -23.46 -5.93 -8.24
N ALA A 695 -24.11 -7.01 -8.69
CA ALA A 695 -24.79 -7.93 -7.76
C ALA A 695 -23.80 -8.69 -6.88
N ALA A 696 -22.67 -9.14 -7.43
CA ALA A 696 -21.59 -9.73 -6.64
C ALA A 696 -21.08 -8.74 -5.59
N TYR A 697 -20.79 -7.49 -5.97
CA TYR A 697 -20.38 -6.44 -5.05
C TYR A 697 -21.41 -6.22 -3.92
N PHE A 698 -22.69 -6.11 -4.26
CA PHE A 698 -23.76 -5.98 -3.27
C PHE A 698 -23.74 -7.11 -2.24
N LEU A 699 -23.60 -8.37 -2.69
CA LEU A 699 -23.51 -9.55 -1.83
C LEU A 699 -22.24 -9.60 -0.97
N LEU A 700 -21.13 -9.04 -1.44
CA LEU A 700 -19.89 -8.94 -0.67
C LEU A 700 -19.94 -7.82 0.38
N SER A 701 -20.62 -6.71 0.06
CA SER A 701 -20.64 -5.49 0.87
C SER A 701 -21.38 -5.67 2.21
N ASP A 702 -21.14 -4.74 3.13
CA ASP A 702 -21.82 -4.72 4.44
C ASP A 702 -23.34 -4.43 4.31
N LEU A 703 -23.83 -3.98 3.14
CA LEU A 703 -25.26 -3.80 2.86
C LEU A 703 -26.06 -5.10 3.00
N THR A 704 -25.40 -6.24 2.80
CA THR A 704 -25.99 -7.59 2.92
C THR A 704 -25.55 -8.31 4.18
N GLY A 705 -25.12 -7.57 5.22
CA GLY A 705 -24.64 -8.14 6.49
C GLY A 705 -25.59 -9.10 7.22
N ARG A 706 -26.88 -9.12 6.85
CA ARG A 706 -27.91 -10.04 7.38
C ARG A 706 -28.47 -11.01 6.33
N VAL A 707 -27.80 -11.16 5.18
CA VAL A 707 -28.24 -12.00 4.06
C VAL A 707 -27.23 -13.13 3.81
N THR A 708 -27.66 -14.37 3.98
CA THR A 708 -26.91 -15.60 3.70
C THR A 708 -27.87 -16.70 3.22
N GLY A 709 -27.36 -17.67 2.48
CA GLY A 709 -28.11 -18.78 1.88
C GLY A 709 -29.03 -18.39 0.72
N GLN A 710 -28.95 -17.14 0.24
CA GLN A 710 -29.81 -16.65 -0.84
C GLN A 710 -29.15 -16.82 -2.21
N VAL A 711 -29.97 -16.96 -3.25
CA VAL A 711 -29.54 -16.93 -4.64
C VAL A 711 -30.24 -15.77 -5.33
N ILE A 712 -29.46 -14.82 -5.86
CA ILE A 712 -29.98 -13.65 -6.57
C ILE A 712 -29.87 -13.88 -8.07
N ASN A 713 -31.00 -13.75 -8.78
CA ASN A 713 -31.01 -13.77 -10.22
C ASN A 713 -30.66 -12.38 -10.77
N VAL A 714 -29.76 -12.34 -11.75
CA VAL A 714 -29.53 -11.16 -12.59
C VAL A 714 -29.77 -11.61 -14.04
N ASP A 715 -31.04 -11.61 -14.42
CA ASP A 715 -31.56 -12.34 -15.58
C ASP A 715 -32.48 -11.52 -16.50
N GLY A 716 -32.58 -10.21 -16.27
CA GLY A 716 -33.50 -9.33 -17.00
C GLY A 716 -34.99 -9.63 -16.72
N GLY A 717 -35.29 -10.37 -15.65
CA GLY A 717 -36.63 -10.81 -15.29
C GLY A 717 -37.08 -11.99 -16.15
N LEU A 718 -36.32 -13.09 -16.17
CA LEU A 718 -36.72 -14.30 -16.89
C LEU A 718 -37.87 -15.01 -16.13
N PRO A 719 -39.13 -15.02 -16.63
CA PRO A 719 -40.27 -15.48 -15.83
C PRO A 719 -40.19 -16.94 -15.39
N GLU A 720 -39.57 -17.80 -16.20
CA GLU A 720 -39.37 -19.21 -15.88
C GLU A 720 -38.41 -19.44 -14.71
N ALA A 721 -37.58 -18.44 -14.39
CA ALA A 721 -36.57 -18.51 -13.33
C ALA A 721 -37.02 -17.87 -12.01
N PHE A 722 -38.27 -17.42 -11.90
CA PHE A 722 -38.77 -16.82 -10.66
C PHE A 722 -38.79 -17.85 -9.54
N VAL A 723 -38.02 -17.57 -8.49
CA VAL A 723 -37.97 -18.37 -7.26
C VAL A 723 -39.34 -18.32 -6.60
N ARG A 724 -39.91 -19.48 -6.27
CA ARG A 724 -41.21 -19.62 -5.61
C ARG A 724 -41.06 -20.20 -4.22
#